data_AF-A0A9E0IJ22-F1
#
_entry.id   AF-A0A9E0IJ22-F1
#
_cell.length_a   1.000
_cell.length_b   1.000
_cell.length_c   1.000
_cell.angle_alpha   90.00
_cell.angle_beta   90.00
_cell.angle_gamma   90.00
#
_symmetry.space_group_name_H-M   'P 1'
#
loop_
_entity.id
_entity.type
_entity.pdbx_description
1 polymer ?
#
loop_
_entity_poly.entity_id
_entity_poly.type
_entity_poly.pdbx_seq_one_letter_code
_entity_poly.pdbx_strand_id
1 'polypeptide(L)'
;MFVHLRLHTEFSVIDGTTRIDDSVQLAARDQQPALAITDLGNLFGAIKFYKEGRKRGVKPIIGAEVWFEGLGKDASQLSRMLLLVQNHAGYLNLSELLARAWTRSASKVHAVVSLDWLAELNDGLICLSGAQAGPVGQALIQGDEARAVDAGMRLAGTFVHRFYLELQRAGRPEDDNLVAQTVQLAQRLGLPVVATHPIQFAAPEDFEAHEARVCIAEGEILANPRRVRRFTREQYFKSAAQMAALFADVPSAITHTLEIAKRCNLTLVLGKPQLPEFPIPPVNGVVMAPDDYFRHASHEGLKERMAHLYPDVVRREAEMPRYLERLEFELQTILKMGFPGYFLIVGDFINWAKSNGCPVGPGRGSGAGSLVAYALKITDLDPLQYNLLFERFLNPERVSMPDFDIDFCQTNRDRVIDYVKEKYGKDAVSQIATFGTMAARAAIRDVGRVLDMSYTFCDGISKLIPNKPGVAVTLQLPPPGHKKDDKLVYATEAEPILAEREAKEEDVRTLLELARKLEGMTRNIGMHAGGVLIAPGKLTDFCPLYQQPGSESAVSQYDKNDVEAVGLVKFDFLGLATLTILEIAREFIVKRHRGQENFAFENLPLDDAATYKLFQDGKTEAVFQFESRGMQGMLRDAKPTRLEDLIALNALYRPGPMDLIPSFVARKHGREEVIYPHPLVAEMLSETYGIMVYQEQVMQTAQILGGYSLGGADMLRRAMGKKDADEMARHRQIFRDGAAKNAISQDKADEVFDLMEKFAGYGFNKSHAAAYSLLAYHTAWLKVHYTAEFFCAN
;
A
#
# COMPACT_ATOMS: atom_id res chain seq x y z
N MET A 1 22.53 0.99 -32.85
CA MET A 1 21.75 1.32 -31.64
C MET A 1 20.50 0.45 -31.68
N PHE A 2 20.09 -0.13 -30.55
CA PHE A 2 19.01 -1.11 -30.44
C PHE A 2 18.25 -0.84 -29.14
N VAL A 3 16.97 -1.21 -29.10
CA VAL A 3 16.11 -1.10 -27.91
C VAL A 3 15.43 -2.44 -27.67
N HIS A 4 15.52 -2.96 -26.44
CA HIS A 4 14.72 -4.11 -26.05
C HIS A 4 13.25 -3.75 -25.95
N LEU A 5 12.43 -4.43 -26.76
CA LEU A 5 10.97 -4.27 -26.79
C LEU A 5 10.22 -5.39 -26.06
N ARG A 6 10.91 -6.43 -25.61
CA ARG A 6 10.36 -7.60 -24.91
C ARG A 6 11.23 -7.93 -23.71
N LEU A 7 10.64 -7.93 -22.52
CA LEU A 7 11.33 -8.25 -21.28
C LEU A 7 10.29 -8.68 -20.23
N HIS A 8 10.53 -9.81 -19.58
CA HIS A 8 9.78 -10.21 -18.38
C HIS A 8 10.55 -9.77 -17.15
N THR A 9 9.86 -9.05 -16.27
CA THR A 9 10.39 -8.61 -14.98
C THR A 9 10.03 -9.62 -13.90
N GLU A 10 10.39 -9.33 -12.64
CA GLU A 10 9.94 -10.07 -11.47
C GLU A 10 8.40 -10.12 -11.31
N PHE A 11 7.67 -9.29 -12.06
CA PHE A 11 6.21 -9.26 -12.08
C PHE A 11 5.57 -10.21 -13.10
N SER A 12 6.37 -10.85 -13.96
CA SER A 12 5.96 -12.10 -14.60
C SER A 12 6.09 -13.23 -13.59
N VAL A 13 5.16 -13.29 -12.63
CA VAL A 13 5.21 -14.11 -11.40
C VAL A 13 5.44 -15.62 -11.63
N ILE A 14 5.40 -16.11 -12.85
CA ILE A 14 5.67 -17.52 -13.15
C ILE A 14 7.13 -17.75 -13.55
N ASP A 15 7.72 -16.85 -14.35
CA ASP A 15 9.02 -17.09 -15.00
C ASP A 15 10.08 -15.99 -14.75
N GLY A 16 9.74 -14.72 -14.89
CA GLY A 16 10.71 -13.63 -14.86
C GLY A 16 11.47 -13.47 -13.54
N THR A 17 12.78 -13.28 -13.63
CA THR A 17 13.69 -12.96 -12.50
C THR A 17 14.45 -11.66 -12.68
N THR A 18 14.25 -10.94 -13.79
CA THR A 18 14.88 -9.64 -14.02
C THR A 18 14.20 -8.57 -13.17
N ARG A 19 14.93 -7.96 -12.22
CA ARG A 19 14.38 -6.85 -11.44
C ARG A 19 14.23 -5.59 -12.29
N ILE A 20 13.19 -4.80 -12.03
CA ILE A 20 12.97 -3.52 -12.72
C ILE A 20 14.21 -2.62 -12.62
N ASP A 21 14.73 -2.38 -11.43
CA ASP A 21 15.87 -1.48 -11.21
C ASP A 21 17.12 -1.96 -11.96
N ASP A 22 17.37 -3.27 -11.95
CA ASP A 22 18.49 -3.89 -12.65
C ASP A 22 18.33 -3.76 -14.18
N SER A 23 17.13 -3.99 -14.71
CA SER A 23 16.86 -3.88 -16.15
C SER A 23 17.08 -2.46 -16.68
N VAL A 24 16.62 -1.44 -15.95
CA VAL A 24 16.82 -0.03 -16.30
C VAL A 24 18.30 0.33 -16.19
N GLN A 25 19.00 -0.16 -15.18
CA GLN A 25 20.44 0.05 -15.02
C GLN A 25 21.24 -0.56 -16.18
N LEU A 26 20.91 -1.77 -16.60
CA LEU A 26 21.56 -2.45 -17.73
C LEU A 26 21.33 -1.66 -19.03
N ALA A 27 20.11 -1.21 -19.30
CA ALA A 27 19.80 -0.37 -20.46
C ALA A 27 20.55 0.96 -20.44
N ALA A 28 20.61 1.63 -19.29
CA ALA A 28 21.34 2.89 -19.13
C ALA A 28 22.85 2.71 -19.35
N ARG A 29 23.44 1.64 -18.79
CA ARG A 29 24.87 1.32 -18.97
C ARG A 29 25.21 1.03 -20.43
N ASP A 30 24.30 0.36 -21.13
CA ASP A 30 24.42 0.02 -22.56
C ASP A 30 24.01 1.18 -23.49
N GLN A 31 23.69 2.35 -22.94
CA GLN A 31 23.26 3.55 -23.68
C GLN A 31 22.03 3.31 -24.59
N GLN A 32 21.14 2.40 -24.19
CA GLN A 32 19.86 2.24 -24.87
C GLN A 32 18.94 3.42 -24.54
N PRO A 33 18.38 4.14 -25.54
CA PRO A 33 17.59 5.34 -25.28
C PRO A 33 16.21 5.05 -24.67
N ALA A 34 15.75 3.81 -24.78
CA ALA A 34 14.48 3.34 -24.27
C ALA A 34 14.59 1.87 -23.87
N LEU A 35 13.63 1.41 -23.07
CA LEU A 35 13.46 0.01 -22.69
C LEU A 35 11.95 -0.27 -22.60
N ALA A 36 11.52 -1.45 -23.02
CA ALA A 36 10.17 -1.93 -22.75
C ALA A 36 10.17 -3.01 -21.66
N ILE A 37 9.15 -2.97 -20.79
CA ILE A 37 8.73 -4.13 -20.02
C ILE A 37 7.43 -4.66 -20.60
N THR A 38 7.30 -5.98 -20.66
CA THR A 38 6.18 -6.66 -21.29
C THR A 38 5.83 -7.91 -20.51
N ASP A 39 5.47 -7.72 -19.25
CA ASP A 39 5.17 -8.83 -18.36
C ASP A 39 3.99 -9.67 -18.85
N LEU A 40 3.98 -10.95 -18.47
CA LEU A 40 3.00 -11.92 -18.94
C LEU A 40 1.62 -11.64 -18.33
N GLY A 41 0.72 -11.14 -19.16
CA GLY A 41 -0.70 -10.92 -18.85
C GLY A 41 -0.96 -9.86 -17.79
N ASN A 42 -0.01 -8.96 -17.52
CA ASN A 42 -0.16 -7.97 -16.46
C ASN A 42 0.68 -6.71 -16.69
N LEU A 43 0.41 -5.68 -15.87
CA LEU A 43 1.17 -4.44 -15.74
C LEU A 43 1.57 -4.19 -14.27
N PHE A 44 1.71 -5.21 -13.43
CA PHE A 44 1.93 -5.05 -11.98
C PHE A 44 3.11 -4.10 -11.66
N GLY A 45 4.20 -4.18 -12.45
CA GLY A 45 5.40 -3.36 -12.29
C GLY A 45 5.43 -2.04 -13.07
N ALA A 46 4.38 -1.68 -13.80
CA ALA A 46 4.41 -0.61 -14.80
C ALA A 46 4.74 0.78 -14.23
N ILE A 47 4.17 1.13 -13.07
CA ILE A 47 4.39 2.45 -12.44
C ILE A 47 5.79 2.55 -11.84
N LYS A 48 6.29 1.46 -11.22
CA LYS A 48 7.68 1.35 -10.72
C LYS A 48 8.68 1.55 -11.86
N PHE A 49 8.50 0.82 -12.96
CA PHE A 49 9.32 0.94 -14.16
C PHE A 49 9.26 2.33 -14.78
N TYR A 50 8.07 2.92 -14.88
CA TYR A 50 7.90 4.27 -15.42
C TYR A 50 8.71 5.31 -14.63
N LYS A 51 8.65 5.25 -13.29
CA LYS A 51 9.40 6.14 -12.40
C LYS A 51 10.91 5.91 -12.52
N GLU A 52 11.36 4.66 -12.45
CA GLU A 52 12.79 4.34 -12.45
C GLU A 52 13.45 4.63 -13.81
N GLY A 53 12.79 4.30 -14.92
CA GLY A 53 13.25 4.65 -16.27
C GLY A 53 13.48 6.15 -16.42
N ARG A 54 12.49 6.97 -16.06
CA ARG A 54 12.61 8.43 -16.13
C ARG A 54 13.69 8.99 -15.21
N LYS A 55 13.86 8.43 -14.01
CA LYS A 55 14.92 8.82 -13.06
C LYS A 55 16.32 8.58 -13.63
N ARG A 56 16.52 7.51 -14.41
CA ARG A 56 17.82 7.17 -15.02
C ARG A 56 17.99 7.66 -16.46
N GLY A 57 17.03 8.41 -17.00
CA GLY A 57 17.09 8.93 -18.37
C GLY A 57 16.87 7.89 -19.47
N VAL A 58 16.30 6.72 -19.14
CA VAL A 58 15.89 5.69 -20.11
C VAL A 58 14.40 5.83 -20.35
N LYS A 59 13.96 6.02 -21.60
CA LYS A 59 12.53 6.18 -21.89
C LYS A 59 11.76 4.87 -21.62
N PRO A 60 10.77 4.87 -20.71
CA PRO A 60 9.98 3.68 -20.44
C PRO A 60 8.96 3.45 -21.57
N ILE A 61 8.89 2.22 -22.08
CA ILE A 61 7.85 1.72 -22.97
C ILE A 61 7.03 0.70 -22.19
N ILE A 62 5.74 0.96 -22.00
CA ILE A 62 4.85 0.06 -21.29
C ILE A 62 4.22 -0.89 -22.30
N GLY A 63 4.15 -2.17 -21.97
CA GLY A 63 3.43 -3.17 -22.75
C GLY A 63 3.18 -4.42 -21.93
N ALA A 64 2.58 -5.43 -22.56
CA ALA A 64 2.37 -6.74 -21.96
C ALA A 64 2.48 -7.83 -23.03
N GLU A 65 2.98 -9.00 -22.64
CA GLU A 65 2.76 -10.23 -23.40
C GLU A 65 1.39 -10.79 -23.03
N VAL A 66 0.49 -10.94 -23.99
CA VAL A 66 -0.88 -11.40 -23.74
C VAL A 66 -1.10 -12.79 -24.31
N TRP A 67 -1.85 -13.62 -23.58
CA TRP A 67 -2.42 -14.84 -24.15
C TRP A 67 -3.59 -14.48 -25.05
N PHE A 68 -3.72 -15.21 -26.14
CA PHE A 68 -4.65 -14.87 -27.21
C PHE A 68 -5.26 -16.14 -27.81
N GLU A 69 -6.55 -16.10 -28.13
CA GLU A 69 -7.29 -17.19 -28.77
C GLU A 69 -7.97 -16.74 -30.08
N GLY A 70 -8.31 -17.71 -30.93
CA GLY A 70 -9.11 -17.48 -32.15
C GLY A 70 -8.36 -17.45 -33.49
N LEU A 71 -7.02 -17.47 -33.49
CA LEU A 71 -6.20 -17.58 -34.72
C LEU A 71 -5.37 -18.89 -34.79
N GLY A 72 -5.57 -19.79 -33.82
CA GLY A 72 -5.01 -21.13 -33.84
C GLY A 72 -5.66 -22.03 -34.90
N LYS A 73 -5.10 -23.23 -35.10
CA LYS A 73 -5.74 -24.25 -35.96
C LYS A 73 -7.09 -24.68 -35.35
N ASP A 74 -7.10 -24.80 -34.03
CA ASP A 74 -8.29 -24.81 -33.20
C ASP A 74 -8.44 -23.39 -32.61
N ALA A 75 -9.65 -22.85 -32.61
CA ALA A 75 -9.91 -21.53 -32.04
C ALA A 75 -9.57 -21.46 -30.54
N SER A 76 -9.63 -22.60 -29.84
CA SER A 76 -9.25 -22.72 -28.42
C SER A 76 -7.74 -22.83 -28.18
N GLN A 77 -6.94 -23.05 -29.24
CA GLN A 77 -5.50 -23.10 -29.10
C GLN A 77 -4.96 -21.70 -28.77
N LEU A 78 -4.29 -21.59 -27.63
CA LEU A 78 -3.71 -20.32 -27.18
C LEU A 78 -2.39 -20.02 -27.91
N SER A 79 -2.25 -18.76 -28.31
CA SER A 79 -1.01 -18.15 -28.77
C SER A 79 -0.62 -17.00 -27.83
N ARG A 80 0.60 -16.47 -27.97
CA ARG A 80 1.06 -15.26 -27.27
C ARG A 80 1.41 -14.16 -28.25
N MET A 81 1.07 -12.92 -27.93
CA MET A 81 1.42 -11.75 -28.73
C MET A 81 1.91 -10.62 -27.81
N LEU A 82 2.67 -9.69 -28.37
CA LEU A 82 3.17 -8.53 -27.63
C LEU A 82 2.34 -7.30 -27.98
N LEU A 83 1.83 -6.60 -26.98
CA LEU A 83 1.14 -5.32 -27.14
C LEU A 83 1.94 -4.23 -26.45
N LEU A 84 2.32 -3.20 -27.20
CA LEU A 84 3.06 -2.04 -26.72
C LEU A 84 2.17 -0.80 -26.76
N VAL A 85 2.23 0.00 -25.70
CA VAL A 85 1.47 1.24 -25.56
C VAL A 85 2.13 2.34 -26.39
N GLN A 86 1.45 2.77 -27.45
CA GLN A 86 1.90 3.87 -28.30
C GLN A 86 1.64 5.24 -27.66
N ASN A 87 0.47 5.40 -27.01
CA ASN A 87 -0.01 6.66 -26.46
C ASN A 87 -1.00 6.42 -25.30
N HIS A 88 -1.61 7.49 -24.77
CA HIS A 88 -2.58 7.37 -23.67
C HIS A 88 -3.80 6.50 -24.01
N ALA A 89 -4.35 6.59 -25.23
CA ALA A 89 -5.47 5.73 -25.63
C ALA A 89 -5.08 4.24 -25.62
N GLY A 90 -3.87 3.92 -26.07
CA GLY A 90 -3.31 2.58 -25.96
C GLY A 90 -3.17 2.10 -24.51
N TYR A 91 -2.81 2.97 -23.59
CA TYR A 91 -2.72 2.61 -22.16
C TYR A 91 -4.09 2.21 -21.59
N LEU A 92 -5.13 2.98 -21.90
CA LEU A 92 -6.51 2.68 -21.49
C LEU A 92 -6.99 1.37 -22.13
N ASN A 93 -6.76 1.20 -23.43
CA ASN A 93 -7.14 -0.01 -24.16
C ASN A 93 -6.42 -1.26 -23.64
N LEU A 94 -5.12 -1.19 -23.36
CA LEU A 94 -4.39 -2.30 -22.75
C LEU A 94 -4.92 -2.60 -21.34
N SER A 95 -5.22 -1.57 -20.55
CA SER A 95 -5.75 -1.74 -19.20
C SER A 95 -7.11 -2.44 -19.20
N GLU A 96 -8.00 -2.04 -20.11
CA GLU A 96 -9.31 -2.67 -20.32
C GLU A 96 -9.18 -4.10 -20.86
N LEU A 97 -8.30 -4.35 -21.83
CA LEU A 97 -8.04 -5.69 -22.38
C LEU A 97 -7.58 -6.66 -21.28
N LEU A 98 -6.62 -6.25 -20.46
CA LEU A 98 -6.12 -7.06 -19.35
C LEU A 98 -7.19 -7.28 -18.29
N ALA A 99 -7.99 -6.26 -17.96
CA ALA A 99 -9.10 -6.39 -17.03
C ALA A 99 -10.14 -7.41 -17.53
N ARG A 100 -10.56 -7.31 -18.80
CA ARG A 100 -11.48 -8.30 -19.41
C ARG A 100 -10.88 -9.70 -19.43
N ALA A 101 -9.60 -9.83 -19.76
CA ALA A 101 -8.91 -11.11 -19.81
C ALA A 101 -8.87 -11.82 -18.45
N TRP A 102 -8.65 -11.09 -17.35
CA TRP A 102 -8.67 -11.67 -16.01
C TRP A 102 -10.07 -11.91 -15.45
N THR A 103 -11.07 -11.09 -15.82
CA THR A 103 -12.39 -11.10 -15.19
C THR A 103 -13.47 -11.85 -15.97
N ARG A 104 -13.32 -11.96 -17.30
CA ARG A 104 -14.36 -12.48 -18.21
C ARG A 104 -13.92 -13.65 -19.08
N SER A 105 -12.62 -13.97 -19.13
CA SER A 105 -12.17 -15.08 -19.98
C SER A 105 -12.60 -16.44 -19.40
N ALA A 106 -12.79 -17.43 -20.27
CA ALA A 106 -13.13 -18.80 -19.85
C ALA A 106 -11.96 -19.50 -19.16
N SER A 107 -10.73 -19.03 -19.38
CA SER A 107 -9.53 -19.59 -18.77
C SER A 107 -9.45 -19.21 -17.31
N LYS A 108 -9.33 -20.22 -16.44
CA LYS A 108 -9.11 -20.02 -15.01
C LYS A 108 -7.64 -19.92 -14.63
N VAL A 109 -6.72 -19.96 -15.60
CA VAL A 109 -5.27 -20.03 -15.33
C VAL A 109 -4.53 -18.84 -15.93
N HIS A 110 -4.96 -18.38 -17.11
CA HIS A 110 -4.31 -17.34 -17.87
C HIS A 110 -5.30 -16.24 -18.23
N ALA A 111 -4.86 -14.98 -18.22
CA ALA A 111 -5.58 -13.89 -18.84
C ALA A 111 -5.55 -14.03 -20.37
N VAL A 112 -6.63 -14.56 -20.94
CA VAL A 112 -6.78 -14.76 -22.39
C VAL A 112 -7.59 -13.64 -23.01
N VAL A 113 -7.05 -13.03 -24.06
CA VAL A 113 -7.70 -12.02 -24.90
C VAL A 113 -8.32 -12.68 -26.12
N SER A 114 -9.58 -12.37 -26.42
CA SER A 114 -10.25 -12.82 -27.64
C SER A 114 -9.98 -11.89 -28.83
N LEU A 115 -10.15 -12.42 -30.04
CA LEU A 115 -10.03 -11.63 -31.27
C LEU A 115 -11.03 -10.46 -31.33
N ASP A 116 -12.26 -10.66 -30.82
CA ASP A 116 -13.30 -9.63 -30.83
C ASP A 116 -12.93 -8.44 -29.93
N TRP A 117 -12.40 -8.72 -28.74
CA TRP A 117 -11.93 -7.65 -27.84
C TRP A 117 -10.73 -6.91 -28.43
N LEU A 118 -9.84 -7.64 -29.10
CA LEU A 118 -8.70 -7.04 -29.77
C LEU A 118 -9.15 -6.11 -30.92
N ALA A 119 -10.16 -6.53 -31.69
CA ALA A 119 -10.73 -5.69 -32.75
C ALA A 119 -11.38 -4.41 -32.18
N GLU A 120 -12.05 -4.52 -31.02
CA GLU A 120 -12.66 -3.38 -30.32
C GLU A 120 -11.61 -2.42 -29.71
N LEU A 121 -10.59 -2.97 -29.04
CA LEU A 121 -9.67 -2.23 -28.15
C LEU A 121 -8.24 -2.20 -28.71
N ASN A 122 -8.07 -1.96 -30.01
CA ASN A 122 -6.74 -1.92 -30.64
C ASN A 122 -6.11 -0.52 -30.69
N ASP A 123 -6.89 0.57 -30.57
CA ASP A 123 -6.37 1.92 -30.85
C ASP A 123 -5.22 2.30 -29.91
N GLY A 124 -4.23 3.04 -30.41
CA GLY A 124 -3.05 3.42 -29.65
C GLY A 124 -2.13 2.28 -29.22
N LEU A 125 -2.33 1.05 -29.69
CA LEU A 125 -1.45 -0.09 -29.46
C LEU A 125 -0.61 -0.45 -30.68
N ILE A 126 0.62 -0.93 -30.45
CA ILE A 126 1.48 -1.56 -31.45
C ILE A 126 1.55 -3.05 -31.12
N CYS A 127 1.32 -3.91 -32.11
CA CYS A 127 1.30 -5.36 -31.95
C CYS A 127 2.53 -6.00 -32.60
N LEU A 128 3.25 -6.84 -31.84
CA LEU A 128 4.28 -7.72 -32.37
C LEU A 128 3.75 -9.16 -32.42
N SER A 129 4.07 -9.87 -33.50
CA SER A 129 3.43 -11.15 -33.85
C SER A 129 3.68 -12.31 -32.88
N GLY A 130 4.51 -12.15 -31.85
CA GLY A 130 4.74 -13.17 -30.81
C GLY A 130 5.85 -14.18 -31.12
N ALA A 131 6.56 -14.01 -32.25
CA ALA A 131 7.56 -14.95 -32.78
C ALA A 131 7.01 -16.39 -32.79
N GLN A 132 7.77 -17.38 -32.31
CA GLN A 132 7.37 -18.80 -32.26
C GLN A 132 6.12 -19.07 -31.41
N ALA A 133 5.82 -18.20 -30.43
CA ALA A 133 4.68 -18.38 -29.54
C ALA A 133 3.39 -17.79 -30.11
N GLY A 134 3.49 -16.93 -31.12
CA GLY A 134 2.35 -16.26 -31.72
C GLY A 134 1.69 -17.05 -32.84
N PRO A 135 0.50 -16.62 -33.29
CA PRO A 135 -0.30 -17.38 -34.24
C PRO A 135 0.40 -17.57 -35.59
N VAL A 136 1.14 -16.56 -36.05
CA VAL A 136 1.92 -16.63 -37.29
C VAL A 136 3.08 -17.62 -37.16
N GLY A 137 3.89 -17.52 -36.11
CA GLY A 137 5.05 -18.40 -35.93
C GLY A 137 4.65 -19.85 -35.66
N GLN A 138 3.59 -20.09 -34.88
CA GLN A 138 3.03 -21.43 -34.68
C GLN A 138 2.58 -22.06 -36.00
N ALA A 139 2.01 -21.29 -36.93
CA ALA A 139 1.62 -21.79 -38.25
C ALA A 139 2.83 -22.12 -39.12
N LEU A 140 3.86 -21.26 -39.14
CA LEU A 140 5.09 -21.50 -39.88
C LEU A 140 5.85 -22.75 -39.39
N ILE A 141 5.97 -22.93 -38.07
CA ILE A 141 6.59 -24.14 -37.48
C ILE A 141 5.85 -25.42 -37.90
N GLN A 142 4.53 -25.34 -38.04
CA GLN A 142 3.70 -26.47 -38.47
C GLN A 142 3.69 -26.68 -39.99
N GLY A 143 4.38 -25.82 -40.77
CA GLY A 143 4.38 -25.86 -42.23
C GLY A 143 3.07 -25.40 -42.88
N ASP A 144 2.21 -24.70 -42.13
CA ASP A 144 0.90 -24.23 -42.58
C ASP A 144 0.97 -22.77 -43.05
N GLU A 145 1.53 -22.58 -44.26
CA GLU A 145 1.76 -21.24 -44.82
C GLU A 145 0.45 -20.47 -45.04
N ALA A 146 -0.63 -21.16 -45.43
CA ALA A 146 -1.94 -20.55 -45.65
C ALA A 146 -2.48 -19.90 -44.37
N ARG A 147 -2.38 -20.60 -43.23
CA ARG A 147 -2.77 -20.06 -41.93
C ARG A 147 -1.83 -18.94 -41.46
N ALA A 148 -0.53 -19.05 -41.73
CA ALA A 148 0.41 -17.97 -41.41
C ALA A 148 0.05 -16.67 -42.15
N VAL A 149 -0.32 -16.77 -43.43
CA VAL A 149 -0.80 -15.64 -44.25
C VAL A 149 -2.11 -15.07 -43.70
N ASP A 150 -3.11 -15.90 -43.42
CA ASP A 150 -4.41 -15.42 -42.89
C ASP A 150 -4.25 -14.71 -41.54
N ALA A 151 -3.52 -15.33 -40.60
CA ALA A 151 -3.26 -14.74 -39.29
C ALA A 151 -2.49 -13.41 -39.41
N GLY A 152 -1.46 -13.36 -40.26
CA GLY A 152 -0.69 -12.15 -40.52
C GLY A 152 -1.54 -11.02 -41.09
N MET A 153 -2.40 -11.32 -42.06
CA MET A 153 -3.29 -10.33 -42.69
C MET A 153 -4.40 -9.84 -41.75
N ARG A 154 -4.99 -10.71 -40.95
CA ARG A 154 -6.00 -10.33 -39.94
C ARG A 154 -5.43 -9.39 -38.88
N LEU A 155 -4.24 -9.72 -38.35
CA LEU A 155 -3.56 -8.86 -37.38
C LEU A 155 -3.11 -7.53 -38.00
N ALA A 156 -2.58 -7.55 -39.22
CA ALA A 156 -2.23 -6.34 -39.95
C ALA A 156 -3.45 -5.44 -40.24
N GLY A 157 -4.60 -6.04 -40.56
CA GLY A 157 -5.87 -5.33 -40.74
C GLY A 157 -6.42 -4.73 -39.44
N THR A 158 -6.18 -5.38 -38.31
CA THR A 158 -6.56 -4.87 -36.98
C THR A 158 -5.64 -3.73 -36.54
N PHE A 159 -4.32 -3.89 -36.75
CA PHE A 159 -3.29 -2.93 -36.36
C PHE A 159 -2.67 -2.27 -37.59
N VAL A 160 -3.49 -1.51 -38.33
CA VAL A 160 -3.05 -0.83 -39.56
C VAL A 160 -1.83 0.06 -39.28
N HIS A 161 -0.72 -0.20 -39.98
CA HIS A 161 0.60 0.42 -39.79
C HIS A 161 1.19 0.30 -38.37
N ARG A 162 0.64 -0.59 -37.54
CA ARG A 162 0.99 -0.83 -36.13
C ARG A 162 1.26 -2.32 -35.84
N PHE A 163 1.29 -3.16 -36.86
CA PHE A 163 1.65 -4.58 -36.77
C PHE A 163 3.07 -4.82 -37.28
N TYR A 164 3.84 -5.62 -36.55
CA TYR A 164 5.18 -6.05 -36.94
C TYR A 164 5.34 -7.57 -36.77
N LEU A 165 6.00 -8.19 -37.73
CA LEU A 165 6.43 -9.58 -37.62
C LEU A 165 7.68 -9.66 -36.74
N GLU A 166 7.58 -10.38 -35.64
CA GLU A 166 8.61 -10.48 -34.62
C GLU A 166 9.61 -11.59 -34.95
N LEU A 167 10.90 -11.26 -34.89
CA LEU A 167 12.03 -12.17 -35.13
C LEU A 167 12.81 -12.39 -33.83
N GLN A 168 13.13 -13.64 -33.51
CA GLN A 168 13.90 -14.03 -32.32
C GLN A 168 14.96 -15.06 -32.64
N ARG A 169 16.13 -14.90 -32.02
CA ARG A 169 17.23 -15.87 -31.97
C ARG A 169 17.64 -16.06 -30.52
N ALA A 170 16.90 -16.89 -29.79
CA ALA A 170 17.12 -17.19 -28.38
C ALA A 170 17.85 -18.53 -28.19
N GLY A 171 18.56 -19.04 -29.19
CA GLY A 171 19.32 -20.29 -29.09
C GLY A 171 18.44 -21.54 -29.11
N ARG A 172 17.21 -21.45 -29.62
CA ARG A 172 16.38 -22.64 -29.90
C ARG A 172 16.77 -23.25 -31.25
N PRO A 173 16.71 -24.58 -31.41
CA PRO A 173 17.07 -25.24 -32.67
C PRO A 173 16.32 -24.71 -33.91
N GLU A 174 15.08 -24.28 -33.74
CA GLU A 174 14.19 -23.83 -34.81
C GLU A 174 14.28 -22.33 -35.15
N ASP A 175 15.02 -21.53 -34.37
CA ASP A 175 15.01 -20.06 -34.47
C ASP A 175 15.42 -19.57 -35.87
N ASP A 176 16.54 -20.04 -36.42
CA ASP A 176 17.05 -19.55 -37.71
C ASP A 176 16.11 -19.89 -38.88
N ASN A 177 15.53 -21.09 -38.87
CA ASN A 177 14.57 -21.50 -39.88
C ASN A 177 13.29 -20.66 -39.79
N LEU A 178 12.78 -20.43 -38.58
CA LEU A 178 11.59 -19.60 -38.38
C LEU A 178 11.85 -18.14 -38.78
N VAL A 179 13.02 -17.58 -38.47
CA VAL A 179 13.40 -16.22 -38.88
C VAL A 179 13.40 -16.11 -40.40
N ALA A 180 14.02 -17.06 -41.11
CA ALA A 180 14.05 -17.06 -42.57
C ALA A 180 12.64 -17.12 -43.18
N GLN A 181 11.78 -18.03 -42.69
CA GLN A 181 10.39 -18.15 -43.15
C GLN A 181 9.57 -16.88 -42.85
N THR A 182 9.76 -16.28 -41.67
CA THR A 182 9.05 -15.06 -41.28
C THR A 182 9.45 -13.87 -42.14
N VAL A 183 10.73 -13.75 -42.51
CA VAL A 183 11.22 -12.69 -43.42
C VAL A 183 10.64 -12.86 -44.82
N GLN A 184 10.57 -14.09 -45.34
CA GLN A 184 9.95 -14.36 -46.64
C GLN A 184 8.46 -14.00 -46.63
N LEU A 185 7.74 -14.37 -45.57
CA LEU A 185 6.33 -13.99 -45.38
C LEU A 185 6.17 -12.47 -45.29
N ALA A 186 7.04 -11.79 -44.54
CA ALA A 186 7.02 -10.34 -44.40
C ALA A 186 7.17 -9.64 -45.75
N GLN A 187 8.11 -10.09 -46.59
CA GLN A 187 8.31 -9.57 -47.94
C GLN A 187 7.08 -9.80 -48.82
N ARG A 188 6.48 -11.00 -48.76
CA ARG A 188 5.28 -11.36 -49.53
C ARG A 188 4.07 -10.50 -49.16
N LEU A 189 3.89 -10.19 -47.88
CA LEU A 189 2.74 -9.42 -47.36
C LEU A 189 2.99 -7.92 -47.29
N GLY A 190 4.23 -7.45 -47.53
CA GLY A 190 4.60 -6.04 -47.36
C GLY A 190 4.56 -5.58 -45.90
N LEU A 191 4.83 -6.48 -44.95
CA LEU A 191 4.79 -6.19 -43.51
C LEU A 191 6.21 -5.92 -42.96
N PRO A 192 6.36 -5.02 -41.97
CA PRO A 192 7.65 -4.77 -41.35
C PRO A 192 8.03 -5.89 -40.38
N VAL A 193 9.33 -6.18 -40.28
CA VAL A 193 9.91 -7.10 -39.29
C VAL A 193 10.57 -6.35 -38.14
N VAL A 194 10.60 -6.91 -36.94
CA VAL A 194 11.33 -6.34 -35.80
C VAL A 194 12.05 -7.43 -35.00
N ALA A 195 13.28 -7.14 -34.59
CA ALA A 195 14.06 -8.05 -33.75
C ALA A 195 13.73 -7.80 -32.29
N THR A 196 13.45 -8.87 -31.54
CA THR A 196 13.35 -8.83 -30.08
C THR A 196 14.20 -9.94 -29.46
N HIS A 197 14.40 -9.86 -28.16
CA HIS A 197 15.04 -10.91 -27.39
C HIS A 197 14.15 -11.25 -26.19
N PRO A 198 13.75 -12.52 -25.97
CA PRO A 198 12.84 -12.88 -24.89
C PRO A 198 13.59 -12.95 -23.56
N ILE A 199 13.97 -11.80 -23.00
CA ILE A 199 14.72 -11.69 -21.74
C ILE A 199 13.90 -12.21 -20.57
N GLN A 200 14.52 -13.05 -19.75
CA GLN A 200 13.94 -13.64 -18.54
C GLN A 200 14.79 -13.44 -17.29
N PHE A 201 16.10 -13.22 -17.46
CA PHE A 201 17.08 -13.03 -16.39
C PHE A 201 18.14 -12.00 -16.79
N ALA A 202 18.85 -11.43 -15.82
CA ALA A 202 19.75 -10.31 -16.05
C ALA A 202 21.07 -10.73 -16.72
N ALA A 203 21.76 -11.74 -16.18
CA ALA A 203 23.07 -12.19 -16.66
C ALA A 203 23.10 -13.69 -16.98
N PRO A 204 24.04 -14.18 -17.83
CA PRO A 204 24.13 -15.59 -18.19
C PRO A 204 24.20 -16.56 -16.99
N GLU A 205 24.88 -16.15 -15.92
CA GLU A 205 25.03 -16.89 -14.66
C GLU A 205 23.75 -16.99 -13.81
N ASP A 206 22.69 -16.29 -14.19
CA ASP A 206 21.39 -16.32 -13.50
C ASP A 206 20.43 -17.37 -14.03
N PHE A 207 20.80 -18.09 -15.10
CA PHE A 207 19.95 -19.12 -15.70
C PHE A 207 19.50 -20.19 -14.69
N GLU A 208 20.40 -20.69 -13.83
CA GLU A 208 20.04 -21.71 -12.84
C GLU A 208 19.06 -21.16 -11.78
N ALA A 209 19.21 -19.89 -11.40
CA ALA A 209 18.27 -19.22 -10.49
C ALA A 209 16.89 -19.04 -11.13
N HIS A 210 16.86 -18.66 -12.40
CA HIS A 210 15.63 -18.60 -13.18
C HIS A 210 14.96 -19.97 -13.30
N GLU A 211 15.70 -21.03 -13.63
CA GLU A 211 15.12 -22.39 -13.71
C GLU A 211 14.59 -22.86 -12.35
N ALA A 212 15.29 -22.57 -11.25
CA ALA A 212 14.79 -22.83 -9.91
C ALA A 212 13.49 -22.05 -9.63
N ARG A 213 13.40 -20.78 -10.05
CA ARG A 213 12.20 -19.95 -9.91
C ARG A 213 11.00 -20.52 -10.66
N VAL A 214 11.19 -20.99 -11.88
CA VAL A 214 10.14 -21.64 -12.69
C VAL A 214 9.69 -22.93 -12.00
N CYS A 215 10.62 -23.78 -11.55
CA CYS A 215 10.29 -25.00 -10.80
C CYS A 215 9.53 -24.69 -9.50
N ILE A 216 9.86 -23.60 -8.81
CA ILE A 216 9.14 -23.17 -7.61
C ILE A 216 7.68 -22.89 -7.94
N ALA A 217 7.41 -22.13 -9.03
CA ALA A 217 6.07 -21.78 -9.46
C ALA A 217 5.26 -22.97 -9.95
N GLU A 218 5.88 -23.90 -10.67
CA GLU A 218 5.21 -25.07 -11.24
C GLU A 218 5.05 -26.24 -10.26
N GLY A 219 5.71 -26.17 -9.10
CA GLY A 219 5.71 -27.28 -8.14
C GLY A 219 6.61 -28.45 -8.56
N GLU A 220 7.59 -28.20 -9.44
CA GLU A 220 8.51 -29.21 -9.99
C GLU A 220 9.85 -29.24 -9.25
N ILE A 221 10.62 -30.32 -9.47
CA ILE A 221 12.00 -30.48 -8.95
C ILE A 221 13.00 -30.19 -10.07
N LEU A 222 14.08 -29.46 -9.77
CA LEU A 222 15.05 -29.01 -10.76
C LEU A 222 15.77 -30.18 -11.47
N ALA A 223 16.07 -31.24 -10.71
CA ALA A 223 16.71 -32.46 -11.19
C ALA A 223 15.77 -33.41 -11.96
N ASN A 224 14.45 -33.17 -11.99
CA ASN A 224 13.49 -34.04 -12.69
C ASN A 224 13.79 -34.08 -14.20
N PRO A 225 14.19 -35.22 -14.78
CA PRO A 225 14.52 -35.31 -16.21
C PRO A 225 13.29 -35.21 -17.12
N ARG A 226 12.07 -35.39 -16.57
CA ARG A 226 10.81 -35.29 -17.32
C ARG A 226 10.24 -33.87 -17.35
N ARG A 227 10.85 -32.91 -16.64
CA ARG A 227 10.37 -31.52 -16.62
C ARG A 227 10.53 -30.87 -17.99
N VAL A 228 9.55 -30.06 -18.37
CA VAL A 228 9.60 -29.33 -19.64
C VAL A 228 10.50 -28.10 -19.49
N ARG A 229 11.64 -28.09 -20.19
CA ARG A 229 12.55 -26.93 -20.21
C ARG A 229 12.14 -25.98 -21.32
N ARG A 230 11.40 -24.93 -20.97
CA ARG A 230 10.88 -23.94 -21.93
C ARG A 230 11.89 -22.84 -22.28
N PHE A 231 12.95 -22.70 -21.48
CA PHE A 231 13.87 -21.58 -21.54
C PHE A 231 15.28 -22.03 -21.90
N THR A 232 16.05 -21.12 -22.50
CA THR A 232 17.45 -21.35 -22.90
C THR A 232 18.40 -20.45 -22.09
N ARG A 233 19.68 -20.81 -22.07
CA ARG A 233 20.74 -20.00 -21.43
C ARG A 233 20.96 -18.64 -22.11
N GLU A 234 20.47 -18.46 -23.33
CA GLU A 234 20.68 -17.22 -24.10
C GLU A 234 19.72 -16.09 -23.71
N GLN A 235 18.68 -16.37 -22.92
CA GLN A 235 17.60 -15.44 -22.54
C GLN A 235 17.99 -14.41 -21.45
N TYR A 236 19.27 -14.07 -21.35
CA TYR A 236 19.75 -12.96 -20.52
C TYR A 236 19.61 -11.61 -21.23
N PHE A 237 19.84 -10.50 -20.52
CA PHE A 237 19.86 -9.16 -21.09
C PHE A 237 21.09 -8.95 -22.01
N LYS A 238 20.90 -9.11 -23.32
CA LYS A 238 21.95 -8.88 -24.33
C LYS A 238 22.20 -7.38 -24.57
N SER A 239 23.44 -7.01 -24.84
CA SER A 239 23.77 -5.64 -25.26
C SER A 239 23.29 -5.31 -26.67
N ALA A 240 23.17 -4.03 -26.99
CA ALA A 240 22.82 -3.55 -28.33
C ALA A 240 23.82 -4.06 -29.40
N ALA A 241 25.10 -4.19 -29.04
CA ALA A 241 26.13 -4.74 -29.92
C ALA A 241 25.92 -6.25 -30.19
N GLN A 242 25.59 -7.03 -29.15
CA GLN A 242 25.27 -8.45 -29.29
C GLN A 242 24.03 -8.65 -30.17
N MET A 243 22.98 -7.84 -29.97
CA MET A 243 21.76 -7.90 -30.78
C MET A 243 22.02 -7.50 -32.24
N ALA A 244 22.84 -6.47 -32.48
CA ALA A 244 23.21 -6.08 -33.83
C ALA A 244 24.02 -7.16 -34.55
N ALA A 245 24.94 -7.84 -33.86
CA ALA A 245 25.68 -8.97 -34.42
C ALA A 245 24.75 -10.16 -34.72
N LEU A 246 23.80 -10.43 -33.83
CA LEU A 246 22.86 -11.54 -33.97
C LEU A 246 21.92 -11.39 -35.16
N PHE A 247 21.59 -10.17 -35.58
CA PHE A 247 20.71 -9.87 -36.72
C PHE A 247 21.42 -9.08 -37.84
N ALA A 248 22.73 -9.32 -38.02
CA ALA A 248 23.52 -8.63 -39.05
C ALA A 248 23.00 -8.89 -40.48
N ASP A 249 22.34 -10.02 -40.70
CA ASP A 249 21.65 -10.42 -41.93
C ASP A 249 20.29 -9.73 -42.15
N VAL A 250 19.68 -9.17 -41.10
CA VAL A 250 18.40 -8.43 -41.18
C VAL A 250 18.49 -7.07 -40.45
N PRO A 251 19.27 -6.10 -40.96
CA PRO A 251 19.49 -4.81 -40.28
C PRO A 251 18.21 -3.97 -40.06
N SER A 252 17.20 -4.16 -40.91
CA SER A 252 15.89 -3.50 -40.78
C SER A 252 15.18 -3.90 -39.48
N ALA A 253 15.31 -5.16 -39.04
CA ALA A 253 14.70 -5.66 -37.81
C ALA A 253 15.23 -4.93 -36.57
N ILE A 254 16.53 -4.60 -36.55
CA ILE A 254 17.16 -3.79 -35.51
C ILE A 254 16.69 -2.34 -35.61
N THR A 255 16.67 -1.76 -36.80
CA THR A 255 16.28 -0.36 -37.02
C THR A 255 14.84 -0.09 -36.58
N HIS A 256 13.92 -1.02 -36.85
CA HIS A 256 12.52 -0.88 -36.44
C HIS A 256 12.32 -0.88 -34.91
N THR A 257 13.26 -1.40 -34.12
CA THR A 257 13.19 -1.28 -32.65
C THR A 257 13.21 0.19 -32.20
N LEU A 258 14.06 1.01 -32.84
CA LEU A 258 14.16 2.43 -32.56
C LEU A 258 12.95 3.19 -33.08
N GLU A 259 12.41 2.81 -34.24
CA GLU A 259 11.20 3.44 -34.79
C GLU A 259 9.98 3.18 -33.91
N ILE A 260 9.78 1.94 -33.45
CA ILE A 260 8.74 1.62 -32.47
C ILE A 260 8.97 2.41 -31.18
N ALA A 261 10.21 2.43 -30.67
CA ALA A 261 10.53 3.19 -29.48
C ALA A 261 10.17 4.67 -29.65
N LYS A 262 10.48 5.32 -30.79
CA LYS A 262 10.08 6.71 -31.08
C LYS A 262 8.58 6.91 -31.10
N ARG A 263 7.82 5.93 -31.61
CA ARG A 263 6.35 5.98 -31.70
C ARG A 263 5.66 5.84 -30.35
N CYS A 264 6.26 5.13 -29.40
CA CYS A 264 5.71 4.94 -28.05
C CYS A 264 6.02 6.13 -27.14
N ASN A 265 4.98 6.91 -26.81
CA ASN A 265 5.06 8.09 -25.95
C ASN A 265 3.86 8.15 -25.00
N LEU A 266 4.05 7.60 -23.80
CA LEU A 266 3.07 7.66 -22.71
C LEU A 266 3.49 8.70 -21.67
N THR A 267 2.58 9.62 -21.37
CA THR A 267 2.73 10.57 -20.26
C THR A 267 1.71 10.23 -19.19
N LEU A 268 2.19 9.82 -18.01
CA LEU A 268 1.35 9.57 -16.84
C LEU A 268 1.44 10.78 -15.91
N VAL A 269 0.29 11.24 -15.42
CA VAL A 269 0.21 12.28 -14.38
C VAL A 269 0.26 11.58 -13.04
N LEU A 270 1.41 11.62 -12.38
CA LEU A 270 1.60 10.95 -11.10
C LEU A 270 1.54 11.95 -9.92
N GLY A 271 1.05 11.49 -8.78
CA GLY A 271 1.01 12.23 -7.52
C GLY A 271 -0.08 13.30 -7.43
N LYS A 272 -1.02 13.34 -8.38
CA LYS A 272 -2.19 14.22 -8.33
C LYS A 272 -3.43 13.39 -7.93
N PRO A 273 -4.08 13.70 -6.80
CA PRO A 273 -5.31 13.03 -6.39
C PRO A 273 -6.43 13.12 -7.45
N GLN A 274 -7.14 12.02 -7.63
CA GLN A 274 -8.33 11.85 -8.47
C GLN A 274 -9.46 11.41 -7.57
N LEU A 275 -10.18 12.39 -7.00
CA LEU A 275 -11.24 12.14 -6.03
C LEU A 275 -12.54 11.73 -6.74
N PRO A 276 -13.31 10.78 -6.20
CA PRO A 276 -14.64 10.49 -6.70
C PRO A 276 -15.57 11.69 -6.54
N GLU A 277 -16.56 11.78 -7.42
CA GLU A 277 -17.66 12.72 -7.22
C GLU A 277 -18.63 12.16 -6.17
N PHE A 278 -18.96 12.97 -5.16
CA PHE A 278 -19.96 12.61 -4.17
C PHE A 278 -21.36 12.99 -4.67
N PRO A 279 -22.31 12.05 -4.76
CA PRO A 279 -23.67 12.36 -5.19
C PRO A 279 -24.42 13.17 -4.12
N ILE A 280 -24.55 14.48 -4.34
CA ILE A 280 -25.17 15.42 -3.38
C ILE A 280 -26.68 15.12 -3.26
N PRO A 281 -27.18 14.77 -2.07
CA PRO A 281 -28.62 14.59 -1.87
C PRO A 281 -29.35 15.94 -1.91
N PRO A 282 -30.61 15.98 -2.37
CA PRO A 282 -31.40 17.20 -2.37
C PRO A 282 -31.76 17.62 -0.94
N VAL A 283 -31.51 18.88 -0.60
CA VAL A 283 -31.93 19.50 0.67
C VAL A 283 -33.16 20.35 0.36
N ASN A 284 -34.30 20.06 1.00
CA ASN A 284 -35.59 20.70 0.73
C ASN A 284 -35.99 20.68 -0.77
N GLY A 285 -35.64 19.60 -1.47
CA GLY A 285 -35.93 19.42 -2.91
C GLY A 285 -34.93 20.09 -3.87
N VAL A 286 -33.86 20.72 -3.37
CA VAL A 286 -32.83 21.38 -4.19
C VAL A 286 -31.47 20.72 -3.98
N VAL A 287 -30.77 20.39 -5.06
CA VAL A 287 -29.38 19.92 -5.01
C VAL A 287 -28.46 21.13 -4.88
N MET A 288 -27.73 21.21 -3.77
CA MET A 288 -26.77 22.28 -3.50
C MET A 288 -25.45 22.02 -4.23
N ALA A 289 -24.59 23.05 -4.35
CA ALA A 289 -23.21 22.84 -4.78
C ALA A 289 -22.46 22.00 -3.72
N PRO A 290 -21.43 21.20 -4.11
CA PRO A 290 -20.72 20.32 -3.18
C PRO A 290 -20.17 21.03 -1.94
N ASP A 291 -19.58 22.20 -2.12
CA ASP A 291 -18.99 23.00 -1.04
C ASP A 291 -20.05 23.55 -0.07
N ASP A 292 -21.20 23.97 -0.61
CA ASP A 292 -22.32 24.48 0.19
C ASP A 292 -22.98 23.34 0.98
N TYR A 293 -23.15 22.18 0.35
CA TYR A 293 -23.66 20.99 1.02
C TYR A 293 -22.71 20.53 2.14
N PHE A 294 -21.40 20.54 1.89
CA PHE A 294 -20.39 20.19 2.89
C PHE A 294 -20.45 21.09 4.13
N ARG A 295 -20.60 22.41 3.95
CA ARG A 295 -20.84 23.35 5.04
C ARG A 295 -22.15 23.05 5.76
N HIS A 296 -23.24 22.88 5.01
CA HIS A 296 -24.56 22.60 5.57
C HIS A 296 -24.54 21.33 6.45
N ALA A 297 -24.05 20.21 5.92
CA ALA A 297 -23.96 18.94 6.63
C ALA A 297 -23.10 19.04 7.90
N SER A 298 -21.99 19.77 7.84
CA SER A 298 -21.10 19.96 9.01
C SER A 298 -21.75 20.80 10.11
N HIS A 299 -22.50 21.86 9.76
CA HIS A 299 -23.22 22.64 10.76
C HIS A 299 -24.38 21.87 11.40
N GLU A 300 -25.18 21.15 10.61
CA GLU A 300 -26.26 20.32 11.15
C GLU A 300 -25.72 19.22 12.05
N GLY A 301 -24.66 18.53 11.61
CA GLY A 301 -23.97 17.53 12.42
C GLY A 301 -23.42 18.08 13.73
N LEU A 302 -22.83 19.28 13.73
CA LEU A 302 -22.36 19.92 14.96
C LEU A 302 -23.52 20.25 15.91
N LYS A 303 -24.66 20.74 15.41
CA LYS A 303 -25.85 21.01 16.25
C LYS A 303 -26.32 19.76 16.97
N GLU A 304 -26.37 18.63 16.27
CA GLU A 304 -26.74 17.33 16.87
C GLU A 304 -25.74 16.90 17.95
N ARG A 305 -24.43 16.97 17.66
CA ARG A 305 -23.37 16.63 18.63
C ARG A 305 -23.41 17.51 19.87
N MET A 306 -23.60 18.82 19.70
CA MET A 306 -23.72 19.77 20.81
C MET A 306 -24.97 19.53 21.66
N ALA A 307 -26.07 19.10 21.04
CA ALA A 307 -27.28 18.74 21.77
C ALA A 307 -27.09 17.51 22.65
N HIS A 308 -26.29 16.56 22.18
CA HIS A 308 -25.91 15.37 22.92
C HIS A 308 -24.88 15.65 24.04
N LEU A 309 -23.79 16.36 23.73
CA LEU A 309 -22.73 16.71 24.69
C LEU A 309 -23.23 17.62 25.82
N TYR A 310 -24.08 18.60 25.49
CA TYR A 310 -24.63 19.56 26.44
C TYR A 310 -26.17 19.55 26.36
N PRO A 311 -26.85 18.61 27.05
CA PRO A 311 -28.31 18.57 27.08
C PRO A 311 -28.93 19.85 27.67
N ASP A 312 -28.23 20.49 28.61
CA ASP A 312 -28.59 21.80 29.16
C ASP A 312 -28.35 22.92 28.15
N VAL A 313 -29.42 23.66 27.82
CA VAL A 313 -29.40 24.69 26.77
C VAL A 313 -28.47 25.85 27.12
N VAL A 314 -28.41 26.27 28.38
CA VAL A 314 -27.59 27.42 28.80
C VAL A 314 -26.11 27.09 28.66
N ARG A 315 -25.68 25.91 29.11
CA ARG A 315 -24.30 25.44 28.91
C ARG A 315 -23.96 25.24 27.44
N ARG A 316 -24.89 24.70 26.65
CA ARG A 316 -24.71 24.52 25.21
C ARG A 316 -24.47 25.85 24.49
N GLU A 317 -25.27 26.87 24.78
CA GLU A 317 -25.12 28.21 24.19
C GLU A 317 -23.80 28.87 24.62
N ALA A 318 -23.32 28.62 25.84
CA ALA A 318 -22.04 29.14 26.31
C ALA A 318 -20.82 28.51 25.61
N GLU A 319 -20.87 27.20 25.32
CA GLU A 319 -19.76 26.49 24.65
C GLU A 319 -19.82 26.62 23.12
N MET A 320 -21.00 26.83 22.52
CA MET A 320 -21.20 26.88 21.07
C MET A 320 -20.20 27.79 20.30
N PRO A 321 -19.87 29.01 20.75
CA PRO A 321 -18.92 29.87 20.03
C PRO A 321 -17.54 29.21 19.82
N ARG A 322 -17.02 28.49 20.83
CA ARG A 322 -15.73 27.81 20.77
C ARG A 322 -15.73 26.71 19.71
N TYR A 323 -16.82 25.96 19.59
CA TYR A 323 -16.96 24.90 18.59
C TYR A 323 -17.17 25.47 17.18
N LEU A 324 -17.96 26.52 17.03
CA LEU A 324 -18.17 27.18 15.74
C LEU A 324 -16.90 27.80 15.17
N GLU A 325 -16.07 28.42 16.01
CA GLU A 325 -14.78 28.98 15.59
C GLU A 325 -13.87 27.88 15.02
N ARG A 326 -13.74 26.76 15.74
CA ARG A 326 -12.96 25.60 15.26
C ARG A 326 -13.55 25.02 13.99
N LEU A 327 -14.88 24.88 13.91
CA LEU A 327 -15.56 24.33 12.74
C LEU A 327 -15.28 25.18 11.49
N GLU A 328 -15.43 26.50 11.57
CA GLU A 328 -15.20 27.39 10.43
C GLU A 328 -13.75 27.38 9.95
N PHE A 329 -12.79 27.36 10.89
CA PHE A 329 -11.37 27.24 10.55
C PHE A 329 -11.08 25.94 9.77
N GLU A 330 -11.61 24.81 10.24
CA GLU A 330 -11.44 23.52 9.57
C GLU A 330 -12.15 23.50 8.21
N LEU A 331 -13.40 23.96 8.12
CA LEU A 331 -14.18 24.03 6.88
C LEU A 331 -13.44 24.86 5.82
N GLN A 332 -12.97 26.05 6.16
CA GLN A 332 -12.21 26.89 5.25
C GLN A 332 -10.92 26.21 4.77
N THR A 333 -10.21 25.51 5.66
CA THR A 333 -8.99 24.79 5.32
C THR A 333 -9.28 23.63 4.36
N ILE A 334 -10.29 22.82 4.65
CA ILE A 334 -10.68 21.65 3.83
C ILE A 334 -11.14 22.09 2.43
N LEU A 335 -11.94 23.15 2.35
CA LEU A 335 -12.40 23.73 1.09
C LEU A 335 -11.23 24.27 0.25
N LYS A 336 -10.34 25.05 0.87
CA LYS A 336 -9.15 25.60 0.18
C LYS A 336 -8.22 24.51 -0.36
N MET A 337 -8.14 23.37 0.33
CA MET A 337 -7.31 22.23 -0.09
C MET A 337 -8.00 21.30 -1.10
N GLY A 338 -9.31 21.47 -1.35
CA GLY A 338 -10.06 20.67 -2.32
C GLY A 338 -10.43 19.27 -1.83
N PHE A 339 -10.65 19.10 -0.51
CA PHE A 339 -11.05 17.81 0.07
C PHE A 339 -12.51 17.68 0.59
N PRO A 340 -13.50 18.55 0.28
CA PRO A 340 -14.85 18.39 0.82
C PRO A 340 -15.51 17.07 0.37
N GLY A 341 -15.34 16.70 -0.91
CA GLY A 341 -15.85 15.43 -1.44
C GLY A 341 -15.33 14.20 -0.70
N TYR A 342 -14.05 14.20 -0.32
CA TYR A 342 -13.46 13.12 0.47
C TYR A 342 -14.16 12.93 1.83
N PHE A 343 -14.35 14.02 2.58
CA PHE A 343 -15.03 13.96 3.87
C PHE A 343 -16.49 13.52 3.73
N LEU A 344 -17.19 13.98 2.68
CA LEU A 344 -18.56 13.56 2.40
C LEU A 344 -18.66 12.07 2.08
N ILE A 345 -17.76 11.55 1.23
CA ILE A 345 -17.70 10.12 0.91
C ILE A 345 -17.47 9.30 2.17
N VAL A 346 -16.50 9.70 3.01
CA VAL A 346 -16.18 8.99 4.26
C VAL A 346 -17.33 9.01 5.25
N GLY A 347 -17.91 10.19 5.48
CA GLY A 347 -19.08 10.33 6.36
C GLY A 347 -20.27 9.50 5.88
N ASP A 348 -20.49 9.43 4.58
CA ASP A 348 -21.61 8.72 4.00
C ASP A 348 -21.59 7.20 4.26
N PHE A 349 -20.51 6.51 3.89
CA PHE A 349 -20.47 5.06 4.11
C PHE A 349 -20.36 4.69 5.60
N ILE A 350 -19.78 5.55 6.44
CA ILE A 350 -19.78 5.36 7.91
C ILE A 350 -21.19 5.49 8.47
N ASN A 351 -21.94 6.53 8.08
CA ASN A 351 -23.30 6.74 8.55
C ASN A 351 -24.24 5.65 8.04
N TRP A 352 -24.05 5.20 6.80
CA TRP A 352 -24.74 4.01 6.28
C TRP A 352 -24.43 2.77 7.10
N ALA A 353 -23.15 2.51 7.41
CA ALA A 353 -22.74 1.37 8.21
C ALA A 353 -23.39 1.37 9.60
N LYS A 354 -23.32 2.50 10.32
CA LYS A 354 -23.97 2.68 11.64
C LYS A 354 -25.49 2.43 11.56
N SER A 355 -26.15 2.91 10.51
CA SER A 355 -27.61 2.76 10.32
C SER A 355 -28.05 1.35 9.90
N ASN A 356 -27.13 0.51 9.42
CA ASN A 356 -27.41 -0.83 8.90
C ASN A 356 -26.82 -1.96 9.76
N GLY A 357 -26.55 -1.68 11.04
CA GLY A 357 -26.01 -2.67 11.99
C GLY A 357 -24.59 -3.11 11.66
N CYS A 358 -23.78 -2.21 11.09
CA CYS A 358 -22.36 -2.42 10.83
C CYS A 358 -21.56 -1.50 11.76
N PRO A 359 -21.11 -1.99 12.92
CA PRO A 359 -20.32 -1.21 13.88
C PRO A 359 -19.08 -0.60 13.24
N VAL A 360 -18.84 0.67 13.57
CA VAL A 360 -17.68 1.44 13.15
C VAL A 360 -16.92 1.88 14.40
N GLY A 361 -15.59 1.85 14.36
CA GLY A 361 -14.75 2.33 15.43
C GLY A 361 -14.83 3.85 15.59
N PRO A 362 -14.46 4.40 16.76
CA PRO A 362 -14.59 5.82 17.08
C PRO A 362 -13.65 6.75 16.28
N GLY A 363 -12.87 6.19 15.36
CA GLY A 363 -11.83 6.85 14.56
C GLY A 363 -10.46 6.22 14.77
N ARG A 364 -9.57 6.32 13.78
CA ARG A 364 -8.16 5.90 13.89
C ARG A 364 -7.23 6.93 13.28
N GLY A 365 -6.01 6.96 13.78
CA GLY A 365 -4.96 7.82 13.26
C GLY A 365 -5.16 9.26 13.73
N SER A 366 -4.83 10.23 12.90
CA SER A 366 -5.01 11.65 13.22
C SER A 366 -6.42 12.17 12.93
N GLY A 367 -7.28 11.40 12.24
CA GLY A 367 -8.64 11.84 11.88
C GLY A 367 -9.51 12.27 13.05
N ALA A 368 -9.31 11.69 14.24
CA ALA A 368 -10.00 12.07 15.47
C ALA A 368 -9.69 13.51 15.95
N GLY A 369 -8.67 14.16 15.40
CA GLY A 369 -8.37 15.57 15.68
C GLY A 369 -9.23 16.58 14.90
N SER A 370 -10.10 16.15 13.98
CA SER A 370 -10.96 17.05 13.20
C SER A 370 -12.35 17.17 13.82
N LEU A 371 -12.77 18.40 14.13
CA LEU A 371 -14.13 18.71 14.55
C LEU A 371 -15.13 18.51 13.40
N VAL A 372 -14.73 18.76 12.15
CA VAL A 372 -15.57 18.45 10.99
C VAL A 372 -15.81 16.94 10.88
N ALA A 373 -14.79 16.10 11.12
CA ALA A 373 -14.97 14.65 11.15
C ALA A 373 -15.94 14.21 12.27
N TYR A 374 -15.83 14.81 13.45
CA TYR A 374 -16.74 14.57 14.57
C TYR A 374 -18.19 14.98 14.25
N ALA A 375 -18.36 16.16 13.63
CA ALA A 375 -19.66 16.69 13.20
C ALA A 375 -20.33 15.80 12.14
N LEU A 376 -19.57 15.32 11.16
CA LEU A 376 -20.05 14.39 10.13
C LEU A 376 -20.19 12.94 10.61
N LYS A 377 -19.96 12.70 11.92
CA LYS A 377 -20.02 11.38 12.58
C LYS A 377 -19.03 10.35 12.03
N ILE A 378 -17.98 10.82 11.36
CA ILE A 378 -16.82 10.02 10.94
C ILE A 378 -16.06 9.53 12.18
N THR A 379 -15.93 10.39 13.18
CA THR A 379 -15.33 10.07 14.48
C THR A 379 -16.35 10.30 15.60
N ASP A 380 -16.13 9.62 16.73
CA ASP A 380 -17.05 9.64 17.88
C ASP A 380 -16.43 10.23 19.15
N LEU A 381 -15.27 10.88 19.02
CA LEU A 381 -14.54 11.47 20.13
C LEU A 381 -14.44 12.98 19.92
N ASP A 382 -14.80 13.76 20.94
CA ASP A 382 -14.74 15.23 20.90
C ASP A 382 -13.28 15.71 20.90
N PRO A 383 -12.78 16.31 19.80
CA PRO A 383 -11.41 16.77 19.73
C PRO A 383 -11.11 17.93 20.69
N LEU A 384 -12.10 18.75 21.07
CA LEU A 384 -11.87 19.90 21.93
C LEU A 384 -11.75 19.52 23.41
N GLN A 385 -12.52 18.54 23.88
CA GLN A 385 -12.38 17.98 25.24
C GLN A 385 -10.99 17.36 25.46
N TYR A 386 -10.48 16.60 24.50
CA TYR A 386 -9.21 15.89 24.63
C TYR A 386 -8.02 16.62 24.01
N ASN A 387 -8.18 17.90 23.63
CA ASN A 387 -7.14 18.75 23.06
C ASN A 387 -6.42 18.09 21.86
N LEU A 388 -7.21 17.52 20.95
CA LEU A 388 -6.74 16.89 19.71
C LEU A 388 -6.63 17.94 18.60
N LEU A 389 -5.52 17.87 17.85
CA LEU A 389 -5.15 18.93 16.90
C LEU A 389 -5.55 18.58 15.46
N PHE A 390 -6.23 19.51 14.80
CA PHE A 390 -6.63 19.37 13.40
C PHE A 390 -5.42 19.42 12.46
N GLU A 391 -4.45 20.29 12.74
CA GLU A 391 -3.26 20.50 11.90
C GLU A 391 -2.35 19.27 11.89
N ARG A 392 -2.48 18.40 12.90
CA ARG A 392 -1.82 17.10 12.93
C ARG A 392 -2.46 16.12 11.95
N PHE A 393 -3.75 16.29 11.63
CA PHE A 393 -4.46 15.56 10.59
C PHE A 393 -4.26 16.18 9.21
N LEU A 394 -4.65 17.45 9.07
CA LEU A 394 -4.60 18.19 7.81
C LEU A 394 -3.88 19.53 8.05
N ASN A 395 -2.64 19.60 7.56
CA ASN A 395 -1.80 20.78 7.76
C ASN A 395 -2.04 21.80 6.63
N PRO A 396 -2.52 23.03 6.91
CA PRO A 396 -2.77 24.04 5.88
C PRO A 396 -1.51 24.51 5.15
N GLU A 397 -0.33 24.36 5.75
CA GLU A 397 0.96 24.73 5.16
C GLU A 397 1.55 23.61 4.27
N ARG A 398 0.87 22.45 4.19
CA ARG A 398 1.29 21.30 3.37
C ARG A 398 0.09 20.62 2.74
N VAL A 399 -0.01 20.70 1.42
CA VAL A 399 -1.00 19.91 0.67
C VAL A 399 -0.59 18.43 0.69
N SER A 400 -1.24 17.66 1.56
CA SER A 400 -1.21 16.20 1.56
C SER A 400 -2.61 15.64 1.65
N MET A 401 -2.84 14.49 1.02
CA MET A 401 -4.13 13.82 1.06
C MET A 401 -4.47 13.43 2.52
N PRO A 402 -5.68 13.75 3.01
CA PRO A 402 -6.18 13.24 4.28
C PRO A 402 -6.38 11.71 4.20
N ASP A 403 -6.09 11.01 5.28
CA ASP A 403 -6.25 9.56 5.37
C ASP A 403 -7.01 9.20 6.66
N PHE A 404 -8.28 8.84 6.50
CA PHE A 404 -9.08 8.23 7.56
C PHE A 404 -8.90 6.71 7.47
N ASP A 405 -8.11 6.17 8.40
CA ASP A 405 -8.17 4.74 8.65
C ASP A 405 -9.47 4.43 9.40
N ILE A 406 -10.28 3.49 8.91
CA ILE A 406 -11.61 3.23 9.47
C ILE A 406 -11.70 1.75 9.87
N ASP A 407 -12.02 1.54 11.14
CA ASP A 407 -12.24 0.22 11.70
C ASP A 407 -13.72 -0.16 11.57
N PHE A 408 -14.00 -1.27 10.88
CA PHE A 408 -15.32 -1.90 10.78
C PHE A 408 -15.32 -3.22 11.54
N CYS A 409 -16.50 -3.73 11.90
CA CYS A 409 -16.58 -5.11 12.36
C CYS A 409 -16.20 -6.09 11.23
N GLN A 410 -15.51 -7.17 11.57
CA GLN A 410 -14.96 -8.10 10.58
C GLN A 410 -16.06 -8.76 9.72
N THR A 411 -17.21 -9.06 10.31
CA THR A 411 -18.29 -9.80 9.66
C THR A 411 -19.10 -8.97 8.66
N ASN A 412 -19.23 -7.66 8.87
CA ASN A 412 -20.05 -6.79 8.03
C ASN A 412 -19.25 -5.87 7.10
N ARG A 413 -17.91 -5.94 7.10
CA ARG A 413 -17.05 -5.15 6.22
C ARG A 413 -17.48 -5.23 4.75
N ASP A 414 -17.74 -6.43 4.26
CA ASP A 414 -18.08 -6.65 2.85
C ASP A 414 -19.41 -5.99 2.46
N ARG A 415 -20.36 -5.85 3.39
CA ARG A 415 -21.62 -5.12 3.17
C ARG A 415 -21.39 -3.64 2.91
N VAL A 416 -20.40 -3.04 3.59
CA VAL A 416 -20.02 -1.63 3.35
C VAL A 416 -19.34 -1.49 1.99
N ILE A 417 -18.50 -2.45 1.61
CA ILE A 417 -17.87 -2.48 0.27
C ILE A 417 -18.95 -2.58 -0.82
N ASP A 418 -19.95 -3.44 -0.63
CA ASP A 418 -21.04 -3.60 -1.58
C ASP A 418 -21.92 -2.35 -1.68
N TYR A 419 -22.20 -1.68 -0.56
CA TYR A 419 -22.85 -0.36 -0.57
C TYR A 419 -22.06 0.67 -1.39
N VAL A 420 -20.75 0.74 -1.19
CA VAL A 420 -19.88 1.66 -1.94
C VAL A 420 -19.88 1.30 -3.43
N LYS A 421 -19.83 0.01 -3.80
CA LYS A 421 -19.96 -0.45 -5.20
C LYS A 421 -21.30 -0.08 -5.81
N GLU A 422 -22.40 -0.20 -5.08
CA GLU A 422 -23.73 0.17 -5.56
C GLU A 422 -23.86 1.68 -5.75
N LYS A 423 -23.29 2.47 -4.84
CA LYS A 423 -23.40 3.93 -4.85
C LYS A 423 -22.51 4.61 -5.89
N TYR A 424 -21.24 4.21 -5.99
CA TYR A 424 -20.25 4.83 -6.88
C TYR A 424 -20.07 4.06 -8.20
N GLY A 425 -20.65 2.86 -8.31
CA GLY A 425 -20.58 2.01 -9.50
C GLY A 425 -19.57 0.87 -9.35
N LYS A 426 -19.97 -0.33 -9.80
CA LYS A 426 -19.16 -1.56 -9.70
C LYS A 426 -17.82 -1.46 -10.43
N ASP A 427 -17.78 -0.71 -11.52
CA ASP A 427 -16.56 -0.50 -12.32
C ASP A 427 -15.63 0.56 -11.73
N ALA A 428 -16.10 1.35 -10.75
CA ALA A 428 -15.34 2.42 -10.10
C ALA A 428 -14.72 1.99 -8.76
N VAL A 429 -15.13 0.84 -8.23
CA VAL A 429 -14.77 0.37 -6.87
C VAL A 429 -14.10 -0.99 -6.92
N SER A 430 -12.91 -1.10 -6.35
CA SER A 430 -12.11 -2.34 -6.33
C SER A 430 -11.25 -2.38 -5.08
N GLN A 431 -10.68 -3.55 -4.78
CA GLN A 431 -9.63 -3.66 -3.77
C GLN A 431 -8.23 -3.50 -4.40
N ILE A 432 -7.19 -3.42 -3.56
CA ILE A 432 -5.79 -3.25 -3.98
C ILE A 432 -5.08 -4.60 -3.98
N ALA A 433 -4.24 -4.89 -4.99
CA ALA A 433 -3.36 -6.07 -4.94
C ALA A 433 -2.25 -5.92 -3.89
N THR A 434 -1.86 -7.05 -3.31
CA THR A 434 -0.62 -7.18 -2.54
C THR A 434 0.30 -8.18 -3.22
N PHE A 435 1.60 -7.94 -3.15
CA PHE A 435 2.60 -8.86 -3.67
C PHE A 435 3.30 -9.52 -2.49
N GLY A 436 3.08 -10.82 -2.33
CA GLY A 436 3.87 -11.60 -1.38
C GLY A 436 5.23 -11.88 -1.98
N THR A 437 6.30 -11.52 -1.28
CA THR A 437 7.68 -11.73 -1.75
C THR A 437 8.32 -12.93 -1.06
N MET A 438 9.36 -13.49 -1.68
CA MET A 438 10.18 -14.54 -1.09
C MET A 438 11.09 -13.96 0.00
N ALA A 439 10.56 -13.71 1.20
CA ALA A 439 11.36 -13.33 2.36
C ALA A 439 12.43 -14.39 2.66
N ALA A 440 13.53 -14.01 3.33
CA ALA A 440 14.69 -14.87 3.62
C ALA A 440 14.34 -16.32 4.01
N ARG A 441 13.46 -16.50 5.00
CA ARG A 441 13.02 -17.83 5.46
C ARG A 441 12.22 -18.62 4.41
N ALA A 442 11.36 -17.93 3.65
CA ALA A 442 10.57 -18.54 2.59
C ALA A 442 11.48 -18.95 1.41
N ALA A 443 12.41 -18.08 1.01
CA ALA A 443 13.38 -18.34 -0.04
C ALA A 443 14.18 -19.62 0.23
N ILE A 444 14.69 -19.80 1.45
CA ILE A 444 15.41 -21.03 1.86
C ILE A 444 14.53 -22.27 1.68
N ARG A 445 13.28 -22.23 2.15
CA ARG A 445 12.38 -23.40 2.08
C ARG A 445 11.99 -23.74 0.64
N ASP A 446 11.71 -22.73 -0.17
CA ASP A 446 11.30 -22.91 -1.56
C ASP A 446 12.44 -23.43 -2.44
N VAL A 447 13.64 -22.88 -2.27
CA VAL A 447 14.83 -23.35 -2.99
C VAL A 447 15.19 -24.77 -2.55
N GLY A 448 15.18 -25.04 -1.25
CA GLY A 448 15.43 -26.38 -0.73
C GLY A 448 14.49 -27.43 -1.30
N ARG A 449 13.20 -27.10 -1.45
CA ARG A 449 12.21 -27.99 -2.07
C ARG A 449 12.56 -28.33 -3.52
N VAL A 450 12.96 -27.36 -4.34
CA VAL A 450 13.27 -27.62 -5.76
C VAL A 450 14.63 -28.27 -5.98
N LEU A 451 15.54 -28.16 -5.00
CA LEU A 451 16.78 -28.92 -4.94
C LEU A 451 16.61 -30.34 -4.37
N ASP A 452 15.37 -30.76 -4.08
CA ASP A 452 15.05 -32.07 -3.49
C ASP A 452 15.68 -32.31 -2.10
N MET A 453 15.88 -31.23 -1.34
CA MET A 453 16.36 -31.30 0.04
C MET A 453 15.21 -31.55 1.01
N SER A 454 15.47 -32.29 2.09
CA SER A 454 14.43 -32.59 3.08
C SER A 454 13.88 -31.33 3.77
N TYR A 455 12.57 -31.32 4.06
CA TYR A 455 11.92 -30.21 4.76
C TYR A 455 12.59 -29.92 6.12
N THR A 456 12.93 -30.96 6.88
CA THR A 456 13.56 -30.83 8.21
C THR A 456 14.93 -30.13 8.12
N PHE A 457 15.73 -30.47 7.10
CA PHE A 457 17.01 -29.81 6.86
C PHE A 457 16.83 -28.31 6.56
N CYS A 458 15.92 -27.99 5.64
CA CYS A 458 15.65 -26.61 5.23
C CYS A 458 15.03 -25.78 6.36
N ASP A 459 14.09 -26.34 7.13
CA ASP A 459 13.46 -25.67 8.26
C ASP A 459 14.49 -25.37 9.38
N GLY A 460 15.42 -26.30 9.64
CA GLY A 460 16.53 -26.10 10.56
C GLY A 460 17.39 -24.89 10.19
N ILE A 461 17.70 -24.71 8.91
CA ILE A 461 18.45 -23.54 8.42
C ILE A 461 17.58 -22.27 8.50
N SER A 462 16.30 -22.35 8.10
CA SER A 462 15.40 -21.20 8.12
C SER A 462 15.18 -20.62 9.53
N LYS A 463 15.22 -21.45 10.57
CA LYS A 463 15.06 -21.03 11.97
C LYS A 463 16.25 -20.25 12.51
N LEU A 464 17.44 -20.41 11.92
CA LEU A 464 18.63 -19.61 12.24
C LEU A 464 18.48 -18.15 11.82
N ILE A 465 17.63 -17.86 10.83
CA ILE A 465 17.37 -16.49 10.39
C ILE A 465 16.64 -15.74 11.52
N PRO A 466 17.17 -14.63 12.06
CA PRO A 466 16.49 -13.87 13.11
C PRO A 466 15.08 -13.43 12.71
N ASN A 467 14.16 -13.41 13.66
CA ASN A 467 12.78 -12.95 13.45
C ASN A 467 12.42 -11.91 14.51
N LYS A 468 12.90 -10.68 14.34
CA LYS A 468 12.56 -9.54 15.20
C LYS A 468 11.48 -8.70 14.51
N PRO A 469 10.32 -8.45 15.15
CA PRO A 469 9.29 -7.58 14.59
C PRO A 469 9.85 -6.21 14.21
N GLY A 470 9.53 -5.73 13.01
CA GLY A 470 9.96 -4.41 12.52
C GLY A 470 11.41 -4.34 12.00
N VAL A 471 12.17 -5.43 12.01
CA VAL A 471 13.54 -5.49 11.48
C VAL A 471 13.57 -6.32 10.21
N ALA A 472 14.07 -5.75 9.11
CA ALA A 472 14.26 -6.49 7.87
C ALA A 472 15.53 -7.35 7.99
N VAL A 473 15.42 -8.65 7.74
CA VAL A 473 16.56 -9.57 7.72
C VAL A 473 16.77 -10.05 6.30
N THR A 474 18.00 -10.01 5.82
CA THR A 474 18.37 -10.40 4.45
C THR A 474 19.40 -11.53 4.42
N LEU A 475 19.32 -12.38 3.39
CA LEU A 475 20.32 -13.38 3.07
C LEU A 475 21.51 -12.82 2.31
N GLN A 476 21.41 -11.60 1.77
CA GLN A 476 22.52 -10.94 1.08
C GLN A 476 23.76 -10.88 1.97
N LEU A 477 24.93 -10.80 1.34
CA LEU A 477 26.18 -10.60 2.06
C LEU A 477 26.39 -9.11 2.36
N PRO A 478 26.93 -8.76 3.53
CA PRO A 478 27.22 -7.38 3.88
C PRO A 478 28.23 -6.76 2.91
N PRO A 479 27.96 -5.57 2.34
CA PRO A 479 28.92 -4.91 1.48
C PRO A 479 30.15 -4.42 2.29
N PRO A 480 31.34 -4.34 1.67
CA PRO A 480 32.55 -3.87 2.34
C PRO A 480 32.36 -2.45 2.90
N GLY A 481 32.68 -2.24 4.18
CA GLY A 481 32.60 -0.94 4.84
C GLY A 481 31.18 -0.48 5.22
N HIS A 482 30.18 -1.36 5.16
CA HIS A 482 28.84 -1.03 5.65
C HIS A 482 28.86 -0.73 7.15
N LYS A 483 28.10 0.28 7.57
CA LYS A 483 27.84 0.54 8.99
C LYS A 483 26.69 -0.35 9.43
N LYS A 484 26.74 -0.88 10.66
CA LYS A 484 25.58 -1.53 11.30
C LYS A 484 24.46 -0.50 11.41
N ASP A 485 23.64 -0.43 10.37
CA ASP A 485 22.46 0.42 10.34
C ASP A 485 21.30 -0.39 10.91
N ASP A 486 20.58 0.16 11.88
CA ASP A 486 19.63 -0.56 12.74
C ASP A 486 18.37 -1.09 12.01
N LYS A 487 18.29 -0.96 10.67
CA LYS A 487 17.09 -1.30 9.88
C LYS A 487 17.20 -2.57 9.04
N LEU A 488 18.39 -2.93 8.58
CA LEU A 488 18.63 -4.11 7.74
C LEU A 488 19.70 -4.99 8.38
N VAL A 489 19.33 -6.21 8.72
CA VAL A 489 20.20 -7.18 9.39
C VAL A 489 20.62 -8.25 8.40
N TYR A 490 21.93 -8.41 8.21
CA TYR A 490 22.50 -9.49 7.42
C TYR A 490 22.48 -10.78 8.23
N ALA A 491 21.83 -11.83 7.72
CA ALA A 491 21.59 -13.06 8.47
C ALA A 491 22.89 -13.74 8.91
N THR A 492 23.92 -13.76 8.07
CA THR A 492 25.23 -14.36 8.35
C THR A 492 26.04 -13.59 9.39
N GLU A 493 25.81 -12.28 9.54
CA GLU A 493 26.45 -11.47 10.58
C GLU A 493 25.73 -11.59 11.92
N ALA A 494 24.40 -11.69 11.88
CA ALA A 494 23.57 -11.78 13.08
C ALA A 494 23.59 -13.16 13.74
N GLU A 495 23.81 -14.22 12.97
CA GLU A 495 23.82 -15.60 13.45
C GLU A 495 25.11 -16.34 13.02
N PRO A 496 26.14 -16.40 13.89
CA PRO A 496 27.43 -17.04 13.58
C PRO A 496 27.30 -18.51 13.16
N ILE A 497 26.31 -19.24 13.69
CA ILE A 497 26.08 -20.65 13.34
C ILE A 497 25.71 -20.78 11.86
N LEU A 498 24.94 -19.83 11.31
CA LEU A 498 24.58 -19.85 9.89
C LEU A 498 25.81 -19.68 9.00
N ALA A 499 26.69 -18.72 9.35
CA ALA A 499 27.92 -18.47 8.62
C ALA A 499 28.89 -19.66 8.67
N GLU A 500 29.00 -20.32 9.83
CA GLU A 500 29.82 -21.52 9.97
C GLU A 500 29.33 -22.67 9.10
N ARG A 501 28.00 -22.93 9.11
CA ARG A 501 27.40 -23.98 8.30
C ARG A 501 27.55 -23.72 6.81
N GLU A 502 27.36 -22.48 6.36
CA GLU A 502 27.60 -22.09 4.97
C GLU A 502 29.05 -22.35 4.52
N ALA A 503 30.02 -22.08 5.40
CA ALA A 503 31.44 -22.29 5.08
C ALA A 503 31.85 -23.76 5.04
N LYS A 504 31.19 -24.63 5.83
CA LYS A 504 31.58 -26.04 6.02
C LYS A 504 30.74 -27.04 5.21
N GLU A 505 29.47 -26.74 4.98
CA GLU A 505 28.50 -27.65 4.35
C GLU A 505 28.19 -27.20 2.91
N GLU A 506 28.59 -28.00 1.92
CA GLU A 506 28.40 -27.67 0.49
C GLU A 506 26.92 -27.55 0.09
N ASP A 507 26.05 -28.39 0.65
CA ASP A 507 24.60 -28.33 0.43
C ASP A 507 24.02 -27.01 0.95
N VAL A 508 24.48 -26.53 2.12
CA VAL A 508 24.04 -25.26 2.70
C VAL A 508 24.51 -24.08 1.86
N ARG A 509 25.76 -24.10 1.38
CA ARG A 509 26.29 -23.08 0.48
C ARG A 509 25.45 -22.99 -0.79
N THR A 510 25.22 -24.12 -1.46
CA THR A 510 24.42 -24.18 -2.70
C THR A 510 23.00 -23.65 -2.49
N LEU A 511 22.37 -24.05 -1.37
CA LEU A 511 21.05 -23.59 -0.98
C LEU A 511 21.01 -22.07 -0.76
N LEU A 512 21.96 -21.51 -0.01
CA LEU A 512 21.99 -20.08 0.33
C LEU A 512 22.37 -19.21 -0.87
N GLU A 513 23.30 -19.62 -1.73
CA GLU A 513 23.65 -18.89 -2.95
C GLU A 513 22.45 -18.73 -3.88
N LEU A 514 21.69 -19.80 -4.09
CA LEU A 514 20.49 -19.78 -4.92
C LEU A 514 19.35 -19.02 -4.24
N ALA A 515 19.16 -19.18 -2.93
CA ALA A 515 18.17 -18.43 -2.16
C ALA A 515 18.44 -16.92 -2.14
N ARG A 516 19.70 -16.48 -2.12
CA ARG A 516 20.09 -15.06 -2.23
C ARG A 516 19.65 -14.45 -3.55
N LYS A 517 19.78 -15.19 -4.67
CA LYS A 517 19.35 -14.69 -5.99
C LYS A 517 17.83 -14.52 -6.07
N LEU A 518 17.08 -15.36 -5.37
CA LEU A 518 15.60 -15.37 -5.39
C LEU A 518 14.94 -14.60 -4.24
N GLU A 519 15.71 -14.17 -3.24
CA GLU A 519 15.21 -13.40 -2.11
C GLU A 519 14.52 -12.11 -2.59
N GLY A 520 13.34 -11.81 -2.05
CA GLY A 520 12.59 -10.60 -2.37
C GLY A 520 11.90 -10.61 -3.73
N MET A 521 12.03 -11.68 -4.53
CA MET A 521 11.23 -11.83 -5.75
C MET A 521 9.75 -11.96 -5.41
N THR A 522 8.88 -11.39 -6.25
CA THR A 522 7.42 -11.57 -6.14
C THR A 522 7.09 -13.05 -6.30
N ARG A 523 6.40 -13.64 -5.32
CA ARG A 523 6.03 -15.05 -5.26
C ARG A 523 4.57 -15.28 -5.64
N ASN A 524 3.69 -14.46 -5.09
CA ASN A 524 2.25 -14.61 -5.25
C ASN A 524 1.56 -13.25 -5.21
N ILE A 525 0.36 -13.23 -5.79
CA ILE A 525 -0.53 -12.08 -5.81
C ILE A 525 -1.61 -12.34 -4.77
N GLY A 526 -1.77 -11.41 -3.84
CA GLY A 526 -2.81 -11.39 -2.82
C GLY A 526 -3.68 -10.15 -2.94
N MET A 527 -4.60 -10.03 -1.99
CA MET A 527 -5.49 -8.88 -1.87
C MET A 527 -5.19 -8.12 -0.58
N HIS A 528 -5.23 -6.79 -0.62
CA HIS A 528 -5.07 -5.97 0.57
C HIS A 528 -6.29 -6.13 1.46
N ALA A 529 -6.11 -6.72 2.63
CA ALA A 529 -7.19 -7.09 3.55
C ALA A 529 -8.08 -5.92 3.99
N GLY A 530 -7.61 -4.67 3.88
CA GLY A 530 -8.39 -3.47 4.19
C GLY A 530 -8.59 -2.47 3.04
N GLY A 531 -7.91 -2.63 1.91
CA GLY A 531 -7.70 -1.51 1.00
C GLY A 531 -8.75 -1.46 -0.10
N VAL A 532 -9.62 -0.46 -0.06
CA VAL A 532 -10.66 -0.21 -1.07
C VAL A 532 -10.30 1.04 -1.85
N LEU A 533 -10.48 0.99 -3.17
CA LEU A 533 -10.29 2.08 -4.10
C LEU A 533 -11.63 2.56 -4.59
N ILE A 534 -11.78 3.88 -4.69
CA ILE A 534 -12.92 4.50 -5.36
C ILE A 534 -12.34 5.47 -6.38
N ALA A 535 -12.62 5.23 -7.66
CA ALA A 535 -12.25 6.10 -8.76
C ALA A 535 -13.40 7.07 -9.11
N PRO A 536 -13.12 8.23 -9.73
CA PRO A 536 -14.16 9.11 -10.27
C PRO A 536 -14.88 8.54 -11.50
N GLY A 537 -14.36 7.48 -12.09
CA GLY A 537 -14.90 6.80 -13.26
C GLY A 537 -14.55 5.33 -13.23
N LYS A 538 -14.38 4.71 -14.41
CA LYS A 538 -13.96 3.31 -14.48
C LYS A 538 -12.53 3.17 -13.98
N LEU A 539 -12.27 2.15 -13.17
CA LEU A 539 -10.93 1.86 -12.66
C LEU A 539 -9.94 1.58 -13.78
N THR A 540 -10.38 0.98 -14.88
CA THR A 540 -9.55 0.68 -16.04
C THR A 540 -9.03 1.93 -16.75
N ASP A 541 -9.57 3.11 -16.44
CA ASP A 541 -9.02 4.39 -16.91
C ASP A 541 -7.74 4.81 -16.15
N PHE A 542 -7.46 4.18 -15.01
CA PHE A 542 -6.34 4.50 -14.10
C PHE A 542 -5.40 3.33 -13.84
N CYS A 543 -5.92 2.10 -13.82
CA CYS A 543 -5.14 0.88 -13.60
C CYS A 543 -5.84 -0.36 -14.16
N PRO A 544 -5.10 -1.36 -14.67
CA PRO A 544 -5.70 -2.65 -15.01
C PRO A 544 -6.16 -3.42 -13.76
N LEU A 545 -7.04 -4.39 -13.97
CA LEU A 545 -7.57 -5.25 -12.92
C LEU A 545 -7.05 -6.69 -13.03
N TYR A 546 -6.94 -7.36 -11.89
CA TYR A 546 -6.60 -8.76 -11.73
C TYR A 546 -7.69 -9.44 -10.90
N GLN A 547 -8.14 -10.61 -11.31
CA GLN A 547 -9.06 -11.43 -10.54
C GLN A 547 -8.41 -12.78 -10.34
N GLN A 548 -8.16 -13.12 -9.07
CA GLN A 548 -7.60 -14.42 -8.74
C GLN A 548 -8.58 -15.52 -9.17
N PRO A 549 -8.10 -16.61 -9.77
CA PRO A 549 -8.95 -17.75 -10.10
C PRO A 549 -9.76 -18.26 -8.91
N GLY A 550 -11.09 -18.29 -9.05
CA GLY A 550 -12.02 -18.69 -7.99
C GLY A 550 -12.46 -17.55 -7.04
N SER A 551 -11.91 -16.34 -7.18
CA SER A 551 -12.43 -15.14 -6.52
C SER A 551 -13.56 -14.52 -7.33
N GLU A 552 -14.52 -13.88 -6.67
CA GLU A 552 -15.53 -13.01 -7.30
C GLU A 552 -15.11 -11.52 -7.30
N SER A 553 -14.05 -11.18 -6.58
CA SER A 553 -13.55 -9.82 -6.47
C SER A 553 -12.32 -9.61 -7.34
N ALA A 554 -12.40 -8.62 -8.22
CA ALA A 554 -11.25 -8.06 -8.91
C ALA A 554 -10.50 -7.07 -8.00
N VAL A 555 -9.18 -7.00 -8.17
CA VAL A 555 -8.27 -6.09 -7.49
C VAL A 555 -7.50 -5.27 -8.53
N SER A 556 -7.06 -4.08 -8.17
CA SER A 556 -6.09 -3.31 -8.97
C SER A 556 -4.81 -4.13 -9.15
N GLN A 557 -4.25 -4.14 -10.36
CA GLN A 557 -2.91 -4.69 -10.60
C GLN A 557 -1.80 -3.86 -9.93
N TYR A 558 -2.05 -2.59 -9.64
CA TYR A 558 -1.09 -1.77 -8.90
C TYR A 558 -1.22 -2.03 -7.40
N ASP A 559 -0.07 -2.07 -6.71
CA ASP A 559 -0.03 -2.12 -5.24
C ASP A 559 -0.39 -0.76 -4.63
N LYS A 560 -0.42 -0.71 -3.29
CA LYS A 560 -0.75 0.51 -2.53
C LYS A 560 -0.01 1.76 -3.05
N ASN A 561 1.31 1.67 -3.22
CA ASN A 561 2.13 2.83 -3.56
C ASN A 561 1.93 3.27 -5.01
N ASP A 562 1.71 2.32 -5.90
CA ASP A 562 1.51 2.59 -7.32
C ASP A 562 0.10 3.15 -7.59
N VAL A 563 -0.91 2.67 -6.87
CA VAL A 563 -2.28 3.20 -6.94
C VAL A 563 -2.35 4.63 -6.44
N GLU A 564 -1.74 4.92 -5.29
CA GLU A 564 -1.64 6.30 -4.77
C GLU A 564 -0.89 7.20 -5.76
N ALA A 565 0.13 6.66 -6.43
CA ALA A 565 0.90 7.41 -7.41
C ALA A 565 0.12 7.74 -8.68
N VAL A 566 -0.79 6.88 -9.16
CA VAL A 566 -1.69 7.22 -10.28
C VAL A 566 -2.86 8.12 -9.87
N GLY A 567 -2.94 8.47 -8.58
CA GLY A 567 -3.87 9.47 -8.05
C GLY A 567 -5.15 8.90 -7.45
N LEU A 568 -5.36 7.59 -7.53
CA LEU A 568 -6.55 6.97 -6.94
C LEU A 568 -6.49 7.04 -5.41
N VAL A 569 -7.66 7.32 -4.83
CA VAL A 569 -7.79 7.45 -3.39
C VAL A 569 -8.10 6.08 -2.78
N LYS A 570 -7.31 5.74 -1.78
CA LYS A 570 -7.48 4.54 -0.97
C LYS A 570 -8.30 4.87 0.26
N PHE A 571 -9.19 3.96 0.60
CA PHE A 571 -9.90 3.91 1.87
C PHE A 571 -9.54 2.61 2.58
N ASP A 572 -9.10 2.72 3.82
CA ASP A 572 -8.70 1.58 4.64
C ASP A 572 -9.88 1.12 5.51
N PHE A 573 -10.47 -0.01 5.13
CA PHE A 573 -11.58 -0.68 5.80
C PHE A 573 -10.99 -1.84 6.60
N LEU A 574 -10.54 -1.60 7.83
CA LEU A 574 -9.94 -2.65 8.64
C LEU A 574 -11.02 -3.44 9.39
N GLY A 575 -10.90 -4.76 9.44
CA GLY A 575 -11.74 -5.59 10.29
C GLY A 575 -11.19 -5.66 11.71
N LEU A 576 -11.86 -5.04 12.68
CA LEU A 576 -11.47 -5.09 14.10
C LEU A 576 -12.42 -6.01 14.88
N ALA A 577 -11.89 -7.13 15.38
CA ALA A 577 -12.67 -8.13 16.13
C ALA A 577 -13.36 -7.53 17.37
N THR A 578 -12.72 -6.55 18.04
CA THR A 578 -13.29 -5.82 19.18
C THR A 578 -14.64 -5.18 18.86
N LEU A 579 -14.82 -4.61 17.65
CA LEU A 579 -16.10 -4.02 17.26
C LEU A 579 -17.19 -5.07 17.07
N THR A 580 -16.82 -6.26 16.58
CA THR A 580 -17.73 -7.41 16.52
C THR A 580 -18.19 -7.83 17.92
N ILE A 581 -17.25 -7.91 18.88
CA ILE A 581 -17.55 -8.26 20.27
C ILE A 581 -18.49 -7.23 20.91
N LEU A 582 -18.20 -5.93 20.75
CA LEU A 582 -19.03 -4.85 21.29
C LEU A 582 -20.46 -4.91 20.76
N GLU A 583 -20.65 -5.21 19.47
CA GLU A 583 -21.99 -5.30 18.88
C GLU A 583 -22.76 -6.52 19.35
N ILE A 584 -22.12 -7.69 19.41
CA ILE A 584 -22.77 -8.90 19.94
C ILE A 584 -23.18 -8.68 21.41
N ALA A 585 -22.31 -8.05 22.21
CA ALA A 585 -22.63 -7.70 23.60
C ALA A 585 -23.81 -6.74 23.68
N ARG A 586 -23.84 -5.69 22.84
CA ARG A 586 -24.98 -4.76 22.72
C ARG A 586 -26.27 -5.49 22.34
N GLU A 587 -26.24 -6.40 21.38
CA GLU A 587 -27.42 -7.19 21.00
C GLU A 587 -27.95 -8.01 22.18
N PHE A 588 -27.06 -8.65 22.93
CA PHE A 588 -27.46 -9.41 24.12
C PHE A 588 -28.07 -8.48 25.18
N ILE A 589 -27.49 -7.30 25.40
CA ILE A 589 -28.01 -6.32 26.37
C ILE A 589 -29.44 -5.92 25.99
N VAL A 590 -29.64 -5.47 24.75
CA VAL A 590 -30.93 -5.02 24.21
C VAL A 590 -31.98 -6.14 24.29
N LYS A 591 -31.61 -7.39 23.99
CA LYS A 591 -32.54 -8.54 23.99
C LYS A 591 -32.93 -9.01 25.40
N ARG A 592 -32.02 -8.87 26.38
CA ARG A 592 -32.17 -9.51 27.71
C ARG A 592 -32.64 -8.54 28.80
N HIS A 593 -32.37 -7.24 28.67
CA HIS A 593 -32.61 -6.26 29.71
C HIS A 593 -33.69 -5.26 29.28
N ARG A 594 -34.86 -5.32 29.95
CA ARG A 594 -35.96 -4.36 29.72
C ARG A 594 -35.50 -2.95 30.08
N GLY A 595 -35.81 -1.96 29.25
CA GLY A 595 -35.38 -0.57 29.42
C GLY A 595 -34.02 -0.24 28.78
N GLN A 596 -33.36 -1.20 28.15
CA GLN A 596 -32.10 -1.01 27.42
C GLN A 596 -32.29 -1.08 25.89
N GLU A 597 -33.52 -0.89 25.39
CA GLU A 597 -33.85 -1.01 23.96
C GLU A 597 -33.07 -0.01 23.09
N ASN A 598 -32.70 1.14 23.66
CA ASN A 598 -31.95 2.21 23.00
C ASN A 598 -30.48 2.28 23.48
N PHE A 599 -29.92 1.16 23.97
CA PHE A 599 -28.52 1.14 24.41
C PHE A 599 -27.55 1.54 23.29
N ALA A 600 -26.70 2.51 23.58
CA ALA A 600 -25.65 3.00 22.70
C ALA A 600 -24.40 3.34 23.51
N PHE A 601 -23.23 2.92 23.01
CA PHE A 601 -21.95 3.16 23.68
C PHE A 601 -21.62 4.65 23.84
N GLU A 602 -22.08 5.48 22.90
CA GLU A 602 -21.90 6.95 22.94
C GLU A 602 -22.55 7.59 24.19
N ASN A 603 -23.53 6.92 24.81
CA ASN A 603 -24.22 7.42 25.99
C ASN A 603 -23.54 7.01 27.31
N LEU A 604 -22.44 6.24 27.26
CA LEU A 604 -21.80 5.74 28.48
C LEU A 604 -21.03 6.86 29.20
N PRO A 605 -21.17 6.98 30.53
CA PRO A 605 -20.33 7.88 31.31
C PRO A 605 -18.89 7.40 31.26
N LEU A 606 -17.94 8.32 31.09
CA LEU A 606 -16.50 8.01 31.04
C LEU A 606 -15.81 8.19 32.39
N ASP A 607 -16.56 8.38 33.47
CA ASP A 607 -16.09 8.58 34.85
C ASP A 607 -16.53 7.45 35.81
N ASP A 608 -17.01 6.31 35.29
CA ASP A 608 -17.47 5.18 36.10
C ASP A 608 -16.33 4.56 36.95
N ALA A 609 -16.45 4.72 38.27
CA ALA A 609 -15.44 4.27 39.23
C ALA A 609 -15.24 2.74 39.23
N ALA A 610 -16.30 1.97 39.00
CA ALA A 610 -16.22 0.50 38.98
C ALA A 610 -15.40 0.00 37.78
N THR A 611 -15.56 0.63 36.62
CA THR A 611 -14.76 0.39 35.42
C THR A 611 -13.29 0.71 35.67
N TYR A 612 -12.97 1.86 36.26
CA TYR A 612 -11.57 2.19 36.60
C TYR A 612 -10.99 1.25 37.65
N LYS A 613 -11.79 0.76 38.60
CA LYS A 613 -11.34 -0.22 39.59
C LYS A 613 -10.85 -1.52 38.95
N LEU A 614 -11.50 -1.96 37.87
CA LEU A 614 -11.05 -3.13 37.09
C LEU A 614 -9.64 -2.92 36.51
N PHE A 615 -9.37 -1.74 35.93
CA PHE A 615 -8.03 -1.39 35.46
C PHE A 615 -7.03 -1.30 36.61
N GLN A 616 -7.36 -0.64 37.71
CA GLN A 616 -6.51 -0.51 38.89
C GLN A 616 -6.11 -1.86 39.52
N ASP A 617 -6.98 -2.87 39.43
CA ASP A 617 -6.70 -4.22 39.90
C ASP A 617 -5.89 -5.05 38.86
N GLY A 618 -5.72 -4.54 37.64
CA GLY A 618 -5.06 -5.22 36.53
C GLY A 618 -5.85 -6.43 36.00
N LYS A 619 -7.18 -6.45 36.18
CA LYS A 619 -8.08 -7.54 35.76
C LYS A 619 -8.58 -7.33 34.33
N THR A 620 -7.67 -7.09 33.40
CA THR A 620 -7.94 -6.66 32.03
C THR A 620 -7.88 -7.81 31.00
N GLU A 621 -8.12 -9.05 31.42
CA GLU A 621 -8.31 -10.16 30.47
C GLU A 621 -9.48 -9.86 29.54
N ALA A 622 -9.30 -10.09 28.23
CA ALA A 622 -10.27 -9.73 27.18
C ALA A 622 -10.56 -8.22 27.03
N VAL A 623 -9.92 -7.34 27.81
CA VAL A 623 -10.04 -5.89 27.61
C VAL A 623 -9.06 -5.46 26.54
N PHE A 624 -9.60 -4.87 25.46
CA PHE A 624 -8.84 -4.48 24.28
C PHE A 624 -7.61 -3.64 24.62
N GLN A 625 -6.46 -3.88 23.98
CA GLN A 625 -5.14 -3.23 24.20
C GLN A 625 -4.47 -3.43 25.57
N PHE A 626 -5.22 -3.81 26.61
CA PHE A 626 -4.72 -3.85 27.99
C PHE A 626 -4.54 -5.26 28.58
N GLU A 627 -4.58 -6.31 27.77
CA GLU A 627 -4.59 -7.71 28.23
C GLU A 627 -3.21 -8.30 28.59
N SER A 628 -2.11 -7.72 28.11
CA SER A 628 -0.79 -8.32 28.31
C SER A 628 -0.35 -8.31 29.78
N ARG A 629 0.36 -9.34 30.22
CA ARG A 629 0.79 -9.48 31.64
C ARG A 629 1.58 -8.28 32.15
N GLY A 630 2.45 -7.71 31.31
CA GLY A 630 3.23 -6.55 31.72
C GLY A 630 2.40 -5.26 31.76
N MET A 631 1.43 -5.07 30.86
CA MET A 631 0.47 -3.98 30.94
C MET A 631 -0.42 -4.09 32.19
N GLN A 632 -0.89 -5.29 32.52
CA GLN A 632 -1.62 -5.56 33.78
C GLN A 632 -0.81 -5.18 35.02
N GLY A 633 0.50 -5.49 35.02
CA GLY A 633 1.43 -5.04 36.06
C GLY A 633 1.46 -3.53 36.19
N MET A 634 1.66 -2.84 35.06
CA MET A 634 1.70 -1.39 35.02
C MET A 634 0.40 -0.75 35.54
N LEU A 635 -0.77 -1.27 35.13
CA LEU A 635 -2.05 -0.71 35.54
C LEU A 635 -2.23 -0.74 37.07
N ARG A 636 -1.74 -1.78 37.75
CA ARG A 636 -1.76 -1.87 39.22
C ARG A 636 -0.91 -0.79 39.90
N ASP A 637 0.20 -0.42 39.28
CA ASP A 637 1.09 0.63 39.78
C ASP A 637 0.55 2.03 39.46
N ALA A 638 0.07 2.23 38.22
CA ALA A 638 -0.40 3.51 37.70
C ALA A 638 -1.78 3.92 38.25
N LYS A 639 -2.63 2.94 38.60
CA LYS A 639 -3.99 3.11 39.12
C LYS A 639 -4.79 4.18 38.36
N PRO A 640 -5.14 3.97 37.08
CA PRO A 640 -5.87 4.96 36.27
C PRO A 640 -7.21 5.34 36.92
N THR A 641 -7.58 6.62 36.82
CA THR A 641 -8.83 7.16 37.39
C THR A 641 -9.67 7.96 36.40
N ARG A 642 -9.14 8.18 35.19
CA ARG A 642 -9.78 8.94 34.10
C ARG A 642 -9.30 8.41 32.75
N LEU A 643 -9.97 8.78 31.66
CA LEU A 643 -9.66 8.25 30.33
C LEU A 643 -8.26 8.68 29.89
N GLU A 644 -7.85 9.91 30.18
CA GLU A 644 -6.53 10.47 29.86
C GLU A 644 -5.38 9.62 30.41
N ASP A 645 -5.56 9.00 31.58
CA ASP A 645 -4.57 8.06 32.10
C ASP A 645 -4.45 6.82 31.20
N LEU A 646 -5.57 6.26 30.73
CA LEU A 646 -5.55 5.14 29.79
C LEU A 646 -4.91 5.54 28.45
N ILE A 647 -5.18 6.75 27.95
CA ILE A 647 -4.54 7.31 26.75
C ILE A 647 -3.03 7.38 26.94
N ALA A 648 -2.55 7.90 28.08
CA ALA A 648 -1.12 8.01 28.38
C ALA A 648 -0.44 6.64 28.54
N LEU A 649 -1.06 5.70 29.27
CA LEU A 649 -0.48 4.37 29.49
C LEU A 649 -0.41 3.55 28.20
N ASN A 650 -1.46 3.61 27.37
CA ASN A 650 -1.44 3.05 26.03
C ASN A 650 -0.34 3.70 25.17
N ALA A 651 -0.11 5.01 25.37
CA ALA A 651 0.94 5.72 24.67
C ALA A 651 2.37 5.39 25.15
N LEU A 652 2.56 5.05 26.41
CA LEU A 652 3.88 4.83 27.01
C LEU A 652 4.35 3.36 26.95
N TYR A 653 3.43 2.39 26.83
CA TYR A 653 3.78 0.96 26.90
C TYR A 653 4.37 0.40 25.60
N ARG A 654 5.59 0.83 25.28
CA ARG A 654 6.35 0.38 24.11
C ARG A 654 7.86 0.51 24.32
N PRO A 655 8.68 -0.27 23.59
CA PRO A 655 10.14 -0.16 23.61
C PRO A 655 10.60 1.28 23.40
N GLY A 656 11.39 1.83 24.34
CA GLY A 656 11.79 3.24 24.37
C GLY A 656 11.12 4.01 25.52
N PRO A 657 9.87 4.50 25.36
CA PRO A 657 9.20 5.29 26.39
C PRO A 657 8.81 4.51 27.65
N MET A 658 8.92 3.16 27.66
CA MET A 658 8.63 2.37 28.87
C MET A 658 9.47 2.80 30.08
N ASP A 659 10.69 3.31 29.88
CA ASP A 659 11.57 3.78 30.95
C ASP A 659 11.02 5.03 31.66
N LEU A 660 10.08 5.75 31.04
CA LEU A 660 9.43 6.93 31.59
C LEU A 660 8.23 6.58 32.48
N ILE A 661 7.69 5.36 32.37
CA ILE A 661 6.50 4.92 33.11
C ILE A 661 6.71 5.03 34.62
N PRO A 662 7.83 4.58 35.22
CA PRO A 662 8.03 4.72 36.66
C PRO A 662 7.93 6.16 37.16
N SER A 663 8.52 7.12 36.42
CA SER A 663 8.45 8.56 36.76
C SER A 663 7.03 9.10 36.55
N PHE A 664 6.36 8.75 35.45
CA PHE A 664 4.95 9.11 35.22
C PHE A 664 4.06 8.67 36.39
N VAL A 665 4.22 7.42 36.85
CA VAL A 665 3.49 6.86 37.98
C VAL A 665 3.89 7.55 39.29
N ALA A 666 5.17 7.79 39.55
CA ALA A 666 5.64 8.46 40.76
C ALA A 666 5.05 9.88 40.87
N ARG A 667 5.10 10.66 39.79
CA ARG A 667 4.53 12.02 39.71
C ARG A 667 3.03 12.04 39.91
N LYS A 668 2.30 11.14 39.25
CA LYS A 668 0.85 10.99 39.43
C LYS A 668 0.46 10.77 40.89
N HIS A 669 1.23 9.96 41.60
CA HIS A 669 0.98 9.63 43.01
C HIS A 669 1.61 10.62 44.01
N GLY A 670 2.18 11.73 43.54
CA GLY A 670 2.85 12.72 44.39
C GLY A 670 4.13 12.21 45.07
N ARG A 671 4.72 11.12 44.56
CA ARG A 671 5.99 10.55 45.06
C ARG A 671 7.22 11.20 44.41
N GLU A 672 7.02 11.91 43.31
CA GLU A 672 8.02 12.72 42.60
C GLU A 672 7.39 14.08 42.29
N GLU A 673 8.17 15.16 42.35
CA GLU A 673 7.71 16.50 42.00
C GLU A 673 7.45 16.61 40.50
N VAL A 674 6.35 17.27 40.13
CA VAL A 674 6.03 17.55 38.72
C VAL A 674 6.82 18.75 38.24
N ILE A 675 7.86 18.50 37.45
CA ILE A 675 8.70 19.54 36.86
C ILE A 675 8.20 19.84 35.44
N TYR A 676 7.89 21.11 35.18
CA TYR A 676 7.53 21.61 33.85
C TYR A 676 8.73 22.31 33.20
N PRO A 677 8.93 22.18 31.88
CA PRO A 677 10.01 22.86 31.17
C PRO A 677 9.90 24.39 31.24
N HIS A 678 8.66 24.91 31.25
CA HIS A 678 8.37 26.34 31.37
C HIS A 678 6.95 26.55 31.94
N PRO A 679 6.67 27.61 32.72
CA PRO A 679 5.33 27.87 33.26
C PRO A 679 4.22 27.97 32.21
N LEU A 680 4.52 28.54 31.03
CA LEU A 680 3.53 28.71 29.95
C LEU A 680 2.99 27.38 29.37
N VAL A 681 3.72 26.27 29.54
CA VAL A 681 3.27 24.94 29.06
C VAL A 681 2.76 24.06 30.18
N ALA A 682 2.70 24.57 31.42
CA ALA A 682 2.33 23.78 32.59
C ALA A 682 0.89 23.26 32.51
N GLU A 683 -0.05 24.08 32.06
CA GLU A 683 -1.46 23.69 31.90
C GLU A 683 -1.61 22.53 30.90
N MET A 684 -1.00 22.66 29.72
CA MET A 684 -1.04 21.64 28.66
C MET A 684 -0.35 20.33 29.07
N LEU A 685 0.78 20.41 29.79
CA LEU A 685 1.52 19.24 30.25
C LEU A 685 1.00 18.65 31.57
N SER A 686 0.04 19.30 32.22
CA SER A 686 -0.53 18.84 33.49
C SER A 686 -1.23 17.48 33.35
N GLU A 687 -1.83 17.22 32.19
CA GLU A 687 -2.49 15.95 31.86
C GLU A 687 -1.53 14.76 31.97
N THR A 688 -0.26 14.96 31.59
CA THR A 688 0.79 13.94 31.58
C THR A 688 1.86 14.17 32.63
N TYR A 689 1.52 14.92 33.69
CA TYR A 689 2.39 15.17 34.84
C TYR A 689 3.78 15.70 34.44
N GLY A 690 3.81 16.65 33.49
CA GLY A 690 5.04 17.32 33.04
C GLY A 690 5.88 16.50 32.06
N ILE A 691 5.50 15.27 31.71
CA ILE A 691 6.21 14.42 30.76
C ILE A 691 5.60 14.61 29.38
N MET A 692 6.39 14.93 28.35
CA MET A 692 5.91 14.96 26.97
C MET A 692 5.71 13.53 26.47
N VAL A 693 4.46 13.11 26.32
CA VAL A 693 4.08 11.78 25.83
C VAL A 693 3.58 11.84 24.39
N TYR A 694 2.91 12.93 24.02
CA TYR A 694 2.23 13.05 22.73
C TYR A 694 2.96 13.95 21.73
N GLN A 695 2.79 13.65 20.45
CA GLN A 695 3.27 14.50 19.35
C GLN A 695 2.60 15.87 19.38
N GLU A 696 1.31 15.91 19.72
CA GLU A 696 0.52 17.11 19.88
C GLU A 696 1.07 18.03 20.99
N GLN A 697 1.64 17.46 22.07
CA GLN A 697 2.28 18.26 23.13
C GLN A 697 3.59 18.90 22.66
N VAL A 698 4.36 18.21 21.82
CA VAL A 698 5.55 18.78 21.18
C VAL A 698 5.14 19.94 20.26
N MET A 699 4.08 19.76 19.47
CA MET A 699 3.55 20.81 18.60
C MET A 699 3.07 22.03 19.39
N GLN A 700 2.30 21.82 20.47
CA GLN A 700 1.83 22.90 21.34
C GLN A 700 2.96 23.59 22.09
N THR A 701 4.01 22.86 22.50
CA THR A 701 5.20 23.47 23.11
C THR A 701 5.89 24.41 22.13
N ALA A 702 6.04 23.99 20.86
CA ALA A 702 6.60 24.83 19.80
C ALA A 702 5.72 26.07 19.49
N GLN A 703 4.39 25.91 19.50
CA GLN A 703 3.45 27.02 19.33
C GLN A 703 3.54 28.03 20.48
N ILE A 704 3.38 27.56 21.72
CA ILE A 704 3.26 28.41 22.91
C ILE A 704 4.59 29.12 23.21
N LEU A 705 5.70 28.37 23.21
CA LEU A 705 7.00 28.94 23.57
C LEU A 705 7.72 29.54 22.38
N GLY A 706 7.71 28.86 21.22
CA GLY A 706 8.43 29.27 20.02
C GLY A 706 7.62 30.12 19.03
N GLY A 707 6.35 30.43 19.32
CA GLY A 707 5.51 31.26 18.45
C GLY A 707 5.22 30.66 17.07
N TYR A 708 5.34 29.34 16.93
CA TYR A 708 5.03 28.63 15.68
C TYR A 708 3.51 28.68 15.39
N SER A 709 3.14 28.66 14.11
CA SER A 709 1.81 28.17 13.72
C SER A 709 1.71 26.67 14.03
N LEU A 710 0.51 26.13 14.27
CA LEU A 710 0.35 24.68 14.45
C LEU A 710 0.78 23.87 13.22
N GLY A 711 0.61 24.45 12.01
CA GLY A 711 1.13 23.88 10.77
C GLY A 711 2.67 23.81 10.73
N GLY A 712 3.34 24.90 11.11
CA GLY A 712 4.80 24.94 11.23
C GLY A 712 5.33 24.02 12.33
N ALA A 713 4.56 23.83 13.41
CA ALA A 713 4.88 22.91 14.49
C ALA A 713 4.81 21.43 14.05
N ASP A 714 3.85 21.05 13.19
CA ASP A 714 3.82 19.70 12.59
C ASP A 714 5.07 19.45 11.71
N MET A 715 5.52 20.48 10.99
CA MET A 715 6.75 20.43 10.19
C MET A 715 7.99 20.23 11.07
N LEU A 716 8.10 20.96 12.18
CA LEU A 716 9.16 20.76 13.18
C LEU A 716 9.20 19.32 13.69
N ARG A 717 8.04 18.77 14.08
CA ARG A 717 7.93 17.39 14.58
C ARG A 717 8.38 16.36 13.53
N ARG A 718 8.14 16.61 12.23
CA ARG A 718 8.65 15.74 11.15
C ARG A 718 10.17 15.82 11.02
N ALA A 719 10.74 17.02 11.08
CA ALA A 719 12.19 17.21 11.04
C ALA A 719 12.88 16.45 12.21
N MET A 720 12.33 16.58 13.42
CA MET A 720 12.78 15.82 14.60
C MET A 720 12.71 14.30 14.38
N GLY A 721 11.62 13.81 13.79
CA GLY A 721 11.47 12.37 13.48
C GLY A 721 12.47 11.86 12.44
N LYS A 722 12.88 12.69 11.48
CA LYS A 722 13.88 12.34 10.45
C LYS A 722 15.32 12.45 10.94
N LYS A 723 15.57 13.20 12.02
CA LYS A 723 16.91 13.50 12.55
C LYS A 723 17.82 14.18 11.52
N ASP A 724 17.25 15.05 10.69
CA ASP A 724 18.01 15.84 9.70
C ASP A 724 18.74 16.99 10.41
N ALA A 725 20.07 16.92 10.47
CA ALA A 725 20.89 17.86 11.24
C ALA A 725 20.75 19.31 10.75
N ASP A 726 20.64 19.52 9.44
CA ASP A 726 20.56 20.84 8.83
C ASP A 726 19.18 21.46 9.07
N GLU A 727 18.10 20.69 8.89
CA GLU A 727 16.75 21.16 9.23
C GLU A 727 16.61 21.45 10.72
N MET A 728 17.19 20.61 11.58
CA MET A 728 17.14 20.78 13.03
C MET A 728 17.86 22.04 13.49
N ALA A 729 19.03 22.35 12.92
CA ALA A 729 19.74 23.60 13.22
C ALA A 729 18.91 24.84 12.84
N ARG A 730 18.26 24.81 11.67
CA ARG A 730 17.37 25.89 11.22
C ARG A 730 16.19 26.07 12.16
N HIS A 731 15.52 24.97 12.52
CA HIS A 731 14.37 24.99 13.41
C HIS A 731 14.71 25.43 14.83
N ARG A 732 15.89 25.08 15.33
CA ARG A 732 16.41 25.53 16.61
C ARG A 732 16.53 27.05 16.65
N GLN A 733 17.08 27.67 15.58
CA GLN A 733 17.15 29.13 15.51
C GLN A 733 15.77 29.78 15.47
N ILE A 734 14.83 29.25 14.68
CA ILE A 734 13.45 29.74 14.64
C ILE A 734 12.79 29.67 16.02
N PHE A 735 13.01 28.57 16.74
CA PHE A 735 12.49 28.40 18.10
C PHE A 735 13.09 29.42 19.08
N ARG A 736 14.40 29.68 19.02
CA ARG A 736 15.06 30.71 19.83
C ARG A 736 14.49 32.11 19.55
N ASP A 737 14.35 32.47 18.29
CA ASP A 737 13.85 33.79 17.87
C ASP A 737 12.39 34.00 18.32
N GLY A 738 11.58 32.94 18.27
CA GLY A 738 10.22 32.94 18.78
C GLY A 738 10.15 33.00 20.31
N ALA A 739 10.96 32.19 20.99
CA ALA A 739 11.06 32.15 22.45
C ALA A 739 11.52 33.49 23.05
N ALA A 740 12.41 34.21 22.35
CA ALA A 740 12.83 35.55 22.75
C ALA A 740 11.65 36.54 22.81
N LYS A 741 10.64 36.42 21.95
CA LYS A 741 9.42 37.25 21.99
C LYS A 741 8.57 37.00 23.24
N ASN A 742 8.69 35.81 23.82
CA ASN A 742 8.07 35.42 25.08
C ASN A 742 8.98 35.68 26.30
N ALA A 743 10.05 36.47 26.13
CA ALA A 743 11.04 36.77 27.16
C ALA A 743 11.75 35.52 27.75
N ILE A 744 11.88 34.45 26.96
CA ILE A 744 12.59 33.23 27.35
C ILE A 744 14.06 33.38 26.93
N SER A 745 14.99 33.09 27.83
CA SER A 745 16.43 33.17 27.53
C SER A 745 16.83 32.12 26.50
N GLN A 746 17.89 32.40 25.75
CA GLN A 746 18.41 31.47 24.73
C GLN A 746 18.78 30.12 25.34
N ASP A 747 19.48 30.10 26.48
CA ASP A 747 19.86 28.87 27.17
C ASP A 747 18.63 28.04 27.55
N LYS A 748 17.56 28.69 28.02
CA LYS A 748 16.33 27.99 28.38
C LYS A 748 15.58 27.49 27.14
N ALA A 749 15.58 28.26 26.05
CA ALA A 749 15.01 27.84 24.79
C ALA A 749 15.73 26.61 24.22
N ASP A 750 17.06 26.57 24.31
CA ASP A 750 17.85 25.41 23.90
C ASP A 750 17.59 24.17 24.76
N GLU A 751 17.52 24.33 26.08
CA GLU A 751 17.17 23.24 27.00
C GLU A 751 15.80 22.63 26.65
N VAL A 752 14.80 23.47 26.39
CA VAL A 752 13.46 23.02 26.00
C VAL A 752 13.46 22.37 24.63
N PHE A 753 14.25 22.89 23.68
CA PHE A 753 14.36 22.32 22.34
C PHE A 753 15.02 20.93 22.36
N ASP A 754 16.09 20.75 23.14
CA ASP A 754 16.74 19.46 23.34
C ASP A 754 15.79 18.44 23.97
N LEU A 755 14.97 18.90 24.91
CA LEU A 755 13.93 18.09 25.53
C LEU A 755 12.87 17.65 24.51
N MET A 756 12.39 18.58 23.67
CA MET A 756 11.46 18.27 22.57
C MET A 756 12.06 17.26 21.59
N GLU A 757 13.32 17.44 21.18
CA GLU A 757 14.02 16.53 20.27
C GLU A 757 14.12 15.10 20.85
N LYS A 758 14.49 14.99 22.13
CA LYS A 758 14.57 13.71 22.83
C LYS A 758 13.21 13.02 22.89
N PHE A 759 12.14 13.74 23.18
CA PHE A 759 10.79 13.17 23.29
C PHE A 759 10.11 12.95 21.95
N ALA A 760 10.39 13.75 20.93
CA ALA A 760 9.82 13.59 19.59
C ALA A 760 10.18 12.23 18.97
N GLY A 761 11.33 11.65 19.35
CA GLY A 761 11.71 10.29 18.96
C GLY A 761 10.78 9.19 19.51
N TYR A 762 10.05 9.45 20.60
CA TYR A 762 9.16 8.51 21.27
C TYR A 762 7.69 8.99 21.35
N GLY A 763 7.42 10.23 20.96
CA GLY A 763 6.12 10.87 21.07
C GLY A 763 5.07 10.16 20.23
N PHE A 764 3.90 9.96 20.80
CA PHE A 764 2.80 9.26 20.14
C PHE A 764 1.68 10.16 19.65
N ASN A 765 0.95 9.74 18.63
CA ASN A 765 -0.24 10.44 18.15
C ASN A 765 -1.37 10.28 19.21
N LYS A 766 -1.72 11.38 19.88
CA LYS A 766 -2.75 11.40 20.92
C LYS A 766 -4.11 11.03 20.35
N SER A 767 -4.44 11.53 19.15
CA SER A 767 -5.72 11.27 18.48
C SER A 767 -5.95 9.77 18.27
N HIS A 768 -4.90 9.04 17.87
CA HIS A 768 -4.95 7.58 17.71
C HIS A 768 -5.08 6.86 19.06
N ALA A 769 -4.29 7.26 20.07
CA ALA A 769 -4.37 6.68 21.40
C ALA A 769 -5.74 6.88 22.05
N ALA A 770 -6.33 8.08 21.91
CA ALA A 770 -7.60 8.45 22.49
C ALA A 770 -8.73 7.54 21.98
N ALA A 771 -8.83 7.40 20.66
CA ALA A 771 -9.87 6.59 20.05
C ALA A 771 -9.77 5.09 20.43
N TYR A 772 -8.55 4.54 20.52
CA TYR A 772 -8.35 3.14 20.91
C TYR A 772 -8.57 2.91 22.42
N SER A 773 -8.19 3.88 23.25
CA SER A 773 -8.46 3.83 24.69
C SER A 773 -9.96 3.94 25.02
N LEU A 774 -10.75 4.62 24.18
CA LEU A 774 -12.21 4.62 24.29
C LEU A 774 -12.81 3.22 24.07
N LEU A 775 -12.34 2.48 23.06
CA LEU A 775 -12.75 1.08 22.86
C LEU A 775 -12.34 0.19 24.04
N ALA A 776 -11.13 0.38 24.58
CA ALA A 776 -10.70 -0.33 25.78
C ALA A 776 -11.64 -0.04 26.97
N TYR A 777 -12.03 1.23 27.16
CA TYR A 777 -12.98 1.63 28.18
C TYR A 777 -14.34 0.94 28.00
N HIS A 778 -14.91 0.94 26.78
CA HIS A 778 -16.17 0.24 26.50
C HIS A 778 -16.11 -1.26 26.82
N THR A 779 -15.02 -1.95 26.42
CA THR A 779 -14.85 -3.37 26.74
C THR A 779 -14.75 -3.62 28.25
N ALA A 780 -14.05 -2.76 28.99
CA ALA A 780 -13.96 -2.86 30.44
C ALA A 780 -15.31 -2.56 31.13
N TRP A 781 -16.04 -1.57 30.65
CA TRP A 781 -17.36 -1.22 31.17
C TRP A 781 -18.34 -2.38 31.01
N LEU A 782 -18.38 -3.02 29.84
CA LEU A 782 -19.16 -4.23 29.62
C LEU A 782 -18.74 -5.36 30.55
N LYS A 783 -17.43 -5.58 30.74
CA LYS A 783 -16.92 -6.61 31.64
C LYS A 783 -17.38 -6.40 33.09
N VAL A 784 -17.55 -5.15 33.53
CA VAL A 784 -18.03 -4.81 34.88
C VAL A 784 -19.54 -4.90 35.01
N HIS A 785 -20.29 -4.31 34.07
CA HIS A 785 -21.74 -4.10 34.22
C HIS A 785 -22.59 -5.18 33.55
N TYR A 786 -22.05 -5.86 32.53
CA TYR A 786 -22.71 -6.92 31.75
C TYR A 786 -21.76 -8.09 31.49
N THR A 787 -21.15 -8.60 32.57
CA THR A 787 -20.08 -9.60 32.51
C THR A 787 -20.44 -10.85 31.69
N ALA A 788 -21.66 -11.37 31.86
CA ALA A 788 -22.09 -12.58 31.17
C ALA A 788 -22.21 -12.34 29.66
N GLU A 789 -22.87 -11.26 29.26
CA GLU A 789 -23.01 -10.85 27.86
C GLU A 789 -21.66 -10.58 27.21
N PHE A 790 -20.74 -9.91 27.93
CA PHE A 790 -19.38 -9.64 27.48
C PHE A 790 -18.58 -10.92 27.20
N PHE A 791 -18.53 -11.86 28.15
CA PHE A 791 -17.80 -13.13 27.97
C PHE A 791 -18.48 -14.09 27.01
N CYS A 792 -19.79 -13.97 26.76
CA CYS A 792 -20.45 -14.73 25.69
C CYS A 792 -20.15 -14.15 24.30
N ALA A 793 -19.92 -12.83 24.20
CA ALA A 793 -19.61 -12.16 22.95
C ALA A 793 -18.14 -12.32 22.52
N ASN A 794 -17.24 -12.46 23.49
CA ASN A 794 -15.79 -12.62 23.30
C ASN A 794 -15.37 -14.09 23.30
#